data_AF-A0A316QAR8-F1
#
_entry.id   AF-A0A316QAR8-F1
#
_cell.length_a   1.000
_cell.length_b   1.000
_cell.length_c   1.000
_cell.angle_alpha   90.00
_cell.angle_beta   90.00
_cell.angle_gamma   90.00
#
_symmetry.space_group_name_H-M   'P 1'
#
loop_
_entity.id
_entity.type
_entity.pdbx_description
1 polymer ?
#
loop_
_entity_poly.entity_id
_entity_poly.type
_entity_poly.pdbx_seq_one_letter_code
_entity_poly.pdbx_strand_id
1 'polypeptide(L)'
;MKKKHRFLSLMLSLCIAAALLPASAFAANENYGLWVNGIEVTPDNAENILGDGTASYNPDTTTLTLNGASLTTAYEQGALSSVIYANEEIDTLRIISENENSIAASAECGIYAYNALELGGSGKLSVNVTGDLEVYGAYSLLNGITISGGDYSFAGHSQFSYGIMVSYGYKVTVNGGSLIAVGDGDLGTAIHSAINVLDFSNFTGCTAVGSLNASGEPELEYSPDDAILYKYIKIEKPKPLEYDDNGFTEDKKHFEPALLQDGAYQITNAGNLFWFAQFLKEAEANGTADAQLTANITIPADMNWLPMEAGEYGTPYQGTFDGQGYAITGLKIRYGASDFYSGTGLFETLGQNGVIQNLGLINTDIEVAAGTVGSFCGSNNGIIQNCYNTGSVKGTADYSQLIGGIAGRNYGTIRLSYNTGEVSAESAIAGGICGDASGQAVIENCYNTGAVSAQWSVGGICGQLDSPASISNCYNTGSLTVSEGYQSFMHGIAASGNNPVAAQSNEITNSYYLNQASTEDGGRTQAQFKSGEIAYLLNGSTSQGKLIFGQTIGGANAQDAPVFGGATVYAGYEFCYSENISYGNDQNSLFASQPEHNITGEYQSNENGHWQICQNQGCSQQGQVIPHTPSSELINVSQPTASQEGYTGDTVCSICGYVMAYGQTIDKLAPSITQGDNVQYTPGETSQPPYFQSDASIDDFMRVLLDGQEIAGNNYTAEQNENGFRLAFNAEYLNTLPTGTHKIEMVFETGSVEADLTIQAQTQEPSGPDDNPGGTGDSGSLILILALILLGACIISLVIYKSKKQN
;
A
#
# COMPACT_ATOMS: atom_id res chain seq x y z
N MET A 1 63.18 96.30 56.26
CA MET A 1 62.11 95.34 55.92
C MET A 1 62.61 93.89 56.03
N LYS A 2 62.61 93.26 57.23
CA LYS A 2 63.04 91.84 57.39
C LYS A 2 62.24 90.97 58.40
N LYS A 3 61.16 91.49 59.01
CA LYS A 3 60.31 90.71 59.95
C LYS A 3 58.92 90.29 59.42
N LYS A 4 58.37 90.89 58.36
CA LYS A 4 57.01 90.55 57.86
C LYS A 4 56.91 89.23 57.08
N HIS A 5 57.94 88.80 56.34
CA HIS A 5 57.85 87.57 55.53
C HIS A 5 57.84 86.25 56.32
N ARG A 6 58.48 86.19 57.50
CA ARG A 6 58.48 84.96 58.31
C ARG A 6 57.09 84.63 58.90
N PHE A 7 56.28 85.63 59.20
CA PHE A 7 54.93 85.41 59.75
C PHE A 7 53.94 84.94 58.68
N LEU A 8 54.02 85.51 57.48
CA LEU A 8 53.16 85.11 56.36
C LEU A 8 53.47 83.70 55.87
N SER A 9 54.75 83.31 55.85
CA SER A 9 55.16 81.93 55.54
C SER A 9 54.63 80.94 56.57
N LEU A 10 54.66 81.28 57.87
CA LEU A 10 54.19 80.40 58.93
C LEU A 10 52.67 80.18 58.87
N MET A 11 51.90 81.24 58.57
CA MET A 11 50.46 81.15 58.39
C MET A 11 50.09 80.31 57.16
N LEU A 12 50.80 80.48 56.03
CA LEU A 12 50.56 79.68 54.83
C LEU A 12 50.87 78.19 55.06
N SER A 13 51.96 77.88 55.79
CA SER A 13 52.24 76.51 56.22
C SER A 13 51.16 75.95 57.17
N LEU A 14 50.57 76.76 58.04
CA LEU A 14 49.49 76.32 58.94
C LEU A 14 48.19 76.02 58.18
N CYS A 15 47.84 76.85 57.19
CA CYS A 15 46.67 76.62 56.34
C CYS A 15 46.85 75.40 55.42
N ILE A 16 48.06 75.14 54.91
CA ILE A 16 48.35 73.93 54.12
C ILE A 16 48.36 72.68 55.01
N ALA A 17 48.84 72.77 56.26
CA ALA A 17 48.75 71.65 57.21
C ALA A 17 47.29 71.31 57.58
N ALA A 18 46.42 72.33 57.74
CA ALA A 18 44.99 72.13 57.98
C ALA A 18 44.25 71.53 56.77
N ALA A 19 44.74 71.76 55.55
CA ALA A 19 44.22 71.17 54.30
C ALA A 19 44.87 69.83 53.93
N LEU A 20 45.75 69.28 54.78
CA LEU A 20 46.40 67.97 54.63
C LEU A 20 46.12 67.03 55.81
N LEU A 21 45.17 67.39 56.68
CA LEU A 21 44.49 66.39 57.50
C LEU A 21 43.61 65.54 56.58
N PRO A 22 43.71 64.20 56.58
CA PRO A 22 42.75 63.36 55.87
C PRO A 22 41.37 63.52 56.50
N ALA A 23 40.32 63.45 55.68
CA ALA A 23 38.93 63.65 56.14
C ALA A 23 38.50 62.63 57.23
N SER A 24 39.15 61.46 57.28
CA SER A 24 38.97 60.44 58.33
C SER A 24 39.29 60.92 59.75
N ALA A 25 39.97 62.07 59.93
CA ALA A 25 40.22 62.64 61.25
C ALA A 25 38.98 63.27 61.93
N PHE A 26 37.86 63.41 61.21
CA PHE A 26 36.56 63.88 61.74
C PHE A 26 35.36 63.08 61.21
N ALA A 27 35.58 61.82 60.81
CA ALA A 27 34.45 60.89 60.73
C ALA A 27 33.86 60.71 62.13
N ALA A 28 32.53 60.75 62.24
CA ALA A 28 31.87 60.04 63.33
C ALA A 28 32.03 58.54 63.10
N ASN A 29 31.83 57.71 64.13
CA ASN A 29 31.58 56.29 63.90
C ASN A 29 30.20 56.16 63.25
N GLU A 30 30.15 56.26 61.92
CA GLU A 30 29.00 55.85 61.12
C GLU A 30 28.96 54.32 61.17
N ASN A 31 28.21 53.80 62.14
CA ASN A 31 27.78 52.41 62.14
C ASN A 31 26.70 52.26 61.07
N TYR A 32 26.70 51.13 60.35
CA TYR A 32 25.62 50.82 59.41
C TYR A 32 24.53 49.93 60.03
N GLY A 33 24.66 49.56 61.31
CA GLY A 33 23.66 48.77 62.02
C GLY A 33 23.61 47.30 61.61
N LEU A 34 24.64 46.83 60.90
CA LEU A 34 24.75 45.49 60.34
C LEU A 34 25.98 44.77 60.92
N TRP A 35 25.80 43.51 61.30
CA TRP A 35 26.87 42.56 61.58
C TRP A 35 26.74 41.33 60.66
N VAL A 36 27.84 40.87 60.10
CA VAL A 36 27.91 39.68 59.22
C VAL A 36 29.06 38.79 59.69
N ASN A 37 28.78 37.51 59.96
CA ASN A 37 29.75 36.54 60.46
C ASN A 37 30.48 36.99 61.76
N GLY A 38 29.76 37.70 62.63
CA GLY A 38 30.32 38.32 63.85
C GLY A 38 31.11 39.62 63.62
N ILE A 39 31.28 40.08 62.39
CA ILE A 39 32.01 41.31 62.04
C ILE A 39 31.03 42.49 61.89
N GLU A 40 31.28 43.58 62.61
CA GLU A 40 30.55 44.86 62.48
C GLU A 40 30.86 45.51 61.11
N VAL A 41 29.83 45.94 60.39
CA VAL A 41 29.96 46.53 59.06
C VAL A 41 30.03 48.06 59.16
N THR A 42 31.07 48.62 58.57
CA THR A 42 31.53 50.01 58.73
C THR A 42 32.03 50.56 57.39
N PRO A 43 32.20 51.90 57.23
CA PRO A 43 32.79 52.49 56.03
C PRO A 43 34.14 51.90 55.60
N ASP A 44 34.94 51.38 56.54
CA ASP A 44 36.29 50.85 56.28
C ASP A 44 36.30 49.40 55.76
N ASN A 45 35.23 48.61 55.95
CA ASN A 45 35.16 47.20 55.54
C ASN A 45 33.93 46.84 54.67
N ALA A 46 33.00 47.75 54.42
CA ALA A 46 31.78 47.46 53.67
C ALA A 46 32.00 46.85 52.28
N GLU A 47 33.02 47.28 51.51
CA GLU A 47 33.31 46.69 50.19
C GLU A 47 33.82 45.23 50.24
N ASN A 48 34.31 44.75 51.40
CA ASN A 48 34.84 43.39 51.56
C ASN A 48 34.86 43.00 53.06
N ILE A 49 33.71 42.57 53.58
CA ILE A 49 33.46 42.44 55.04
C ILE A 49 34.33 41.34 55.67
N LEU A 50 34.50 40.22 54.95
CA LEU A 50 35.23 39.04 55.41
C LEU A 50 36.72 39.07 55.03
N GLY A 51 37.15 40.02 54.20
CA GLY A 51 38.50 40.11 53.65
C GLY A 51 38.77 39.22 52.43
N ASP A 52 37.93 38.21 52.15
CA ASP A 52 38.07 37.26 51.04
C ASP A 52 37.36 37.66 49.73
N GLY A 53 36.53 38.71 49.75
CA GLY A 53 35.74 39.19 48.62
C GLY A 53 34.38 38.53 48.43
N THR A 54 33.97 37.61 49.32
CA THR A 54 32.70 36.87 49.19
C THR A 54 31.48 37.59 49.79
N ALA A 55 31.68 38.61 50.62
CA ALA A 55 30.58 39.43 51.16
C ALA A 55 30.90 40.93 51.14
N SER A 56 29.96 41.73 50.64
CA SER A 56 30.06 43.19 50.56
C SER A 56 28.71 43.87 50.84
N TYR A 57 28.73 45.10 51.32
CA TYR A 57 27.54 45.87 51.69
C TYR A 57 27.55 47.25 51.04
N ASN A 58 26.40 47.64 50.47
CA ASN A 58 26.14 48.98 49.97
C ASN A 58 25.17 49.70 50.92
N PRO A 59 25.62 50.73 51.68
CA PRO A 59 24.76 51.46 52.61
C PRO A 59 23.70 52.32 51.91
N ASP A 60 23.97 52.87 50.71
CA ASP A 60 23.01 53.72 49.97
C ASP A 60 21.75 52.96 49.54
N THR A 61 21.82 51.62 49.45
CA THR A 61 20.72 50.73 49.04
C THR A 61 20.36 49.68 50.09
N THR A 62 21.01 49.75 51.27
CA THR A 62 20.95 48.78 52.37
C THR A 62 21.12 47.32 51.92
N THR A 63 22.04 47.09 50.98
CA THR A 63 22.21 45.80 50.27
C THR A 63 23.48 45.07 50.65
N LEU A 64 23.34 43.89 51.24
CA LEU A 64 24.38 42.89 51.46
C LEU A 64 24.42 41.92 50.26
N THR A 65 25.50 41.93 49.49
CA THR A 65 25.75 40.92 48.44
C THR A 65 26.59 39.79 49.03
N LEU A 66 26.13 38.55 48.84
CA LEU A 66 26.85 37.33 49.19
C LEU A 66 27.17 36.56 47.90
N ASN A 67 28.46 36.32 47.64
CA ASN A 67 28.96 35.65 46.45
C ASN A 67 29.98 34.56 46.84
N GLY A 68 29.51 33.31 46.97
CA GLY A 68 30.32 32.18 47.44
C GLY A 68 30.61 32.17 48.95
N ALA A 69 29.89 32.97 49.73
CA ALA A 69 30.17 33.20 51.16
C ALA A 69 29.81 31.99 52.03
N SER A 70 30.64 31.71 53.04
CA SER A 70 30.40 30.66 54.04
C SER A 70 30.53 31.23 55.45
N LEU A 71 29.40 31.52 56.08
CA LEU A 71 29.33 32.22 57.38
C LEU A 71 29.07 31.20 58.50
N THR A 72 29.79 31.31 59.62
CA THR A 72 29.83 30.30 60.69
C THR A 72 29.86 30.87 62.10
N THR A 73 29.96 32.19 62.24
CA THR A 73 30.14 32.90 63.52
C THR A 73 28.99 33.89 63.74
N ALA A 74 28.36 33.83 64.92
CA ALA A 74 27.32 34.77 65.31
C ALA A 74 27.87 36.03 65.97
N TYR A 75 27.17 37.14 65.83
CA TYR A 75 27.24 38.30 66.71
C TYR A 75 26.30 38.09 67.90
N GLU A 76 26.74 38.41 69.12
CA GLU A 76 25.98 38.23 70.36
C GLU A 76 25.35 39.55 70.83
N GLN A 77 24.03 39.73 70.64
CA GLN A 77 23.31 40.91 71.16
C GLN A 77 22.32 40.53 72.29
N GLY A 78 22.86 40.36 73.50
CA GLY A 78 22.06 40.17 74.71
C GLY A 78 21.49 38.77 74.85
N ALA A 79 20.27 38.56 74.36
CA ALA A 79 19.57 37.27 74.33
C ALA A 79 19.01 36.98 72.92
N LEU A 80 19.71 37.48 71.89
CA LEU A 80 19.56 37.06 70.52
C LEU A 80 20.92 37.13 69.81
N SER A 81 21.47 35.96 69.51
CA SER A 81 22.69 35.76 68.73
C SER A 81 22.35 35.52 67.26
N SER A 82 23.04 36.18 66.32
CA SER A 82 22.79 35.95 64.89
C SER A 82 24.00 36.11 63.97
N VAL A 83 24.03 35.33 62.89
CA VAL A 83 25.13 35.31 61.90
C VAL A 83 25.05 36.48 60.93
N ILE A 84 23.84 36.90 60.56
CA ILE A 84 23.58 38.20 59.92
C ILE A 84 22.58 38.94 60.81
N TYR A 85 23.00 40.05 61.42
CA TYR A 85 22.18 40.84 62.33
C TYR A 85 22.01 42.27 61.82
N ALA A 86 20.78 42.68 61.51
CA ALA A 86 20.42 44.06 61.21
C ALA A 86 19.58 44.68 62.35
N ASN A 87 20.05 45.80 62.90
CA ASN A 87 19.40 46.51 64.00
C ASN A 87 18.29 47.48 63.52
N GLU A 88 17.79 48.31 64.44
CA GLU A 88 16.72 49.27 64.19
C GLU A 88 17.08 50.45 63.26
N GLU A 89 18.35 50.62 62.89
CA GLU A 89 18.83 51.67 61.97
C GLU A 89 18.63 51.29 60.49
N ILE A 90 18.32 50.02 60.19
CA ILE A 90 18.06 49.51 58.85
C ILE A 90 16.55 49.29 58.64
N ASP A 91 15.90 50.17 57.86
CA ASP A 91 14.48 50.04 57.48
C ASP A 91 14.18 48.77 56.67
N THR A 92 15.14 48.32 55.85
CA THR A 92 15.03 47.09 55.05
C THR A 92 16.42 46.56 54.73
N LEU A 93 16.79 45.39 55.26
CA LEU A 93 17.99 44.69 54.82
C LEU A 93 17.69 44.00 53.48
N ARG A 94 18.48 44.27 52.45
CA ARG A 94 18.44 43.51 51.19
C ARG A 94 19.60 42.53 51.18
N ILE A 95 19.34 41.26 50.89
CA ILE A 95 20.39 40.27 50.66
C ILE A 95 20.30 39.77 49.23
N ILE A 96 21.36 39.99 48.46
CA ILE A 96 21.51 39.50 47.09
C ILE A 96 22.47 38.32 47.11
N SER A 97 22.00 37.15 46.70
CA SER A 97 22.81 35.93 46.63
C SER A 97 23.25 35.64 45.20
N GLU A 98 24.56 35.46 45.03
CA GLU A 98 25.25 35.02 43.81
C GLU A 98 26.03 33.73 44.12
N ASN A 99 26.09 32.77 43.19
CA ASN A 99 26.66 31.44 43.42
C ASN A 99 26.06 30.72 44.67
N GLU A 100 26.71 29.68 45.20
CA GLU A 100 26.24 29.00 46.42
C GLU A 100 26.83 29.65 47.68
N ASN A 101 25.95 30.07 48.60
CA ASN A 101 26.29 30.66 49.89
C ASN A 101 25.72 29.81 51.03
N SER A 102 26.36 29.86 52.19
CA SER A 102 25.90 29.12 53.39
C SER A 102 26.01 29.92 54.68
N ILE A 103 25.07 29.66 55.59
CA ILE A 103 25.17 29.97 57.01
C ILE A 103 25.10 28.64 57.76
N ALA A 104 26.14 28.31 58.52
CA ALA A 104 26.25 27.07 59.28
C ALA A 104 26.89 27.36 60.65
N ALA A 105 26.07 27.66 61.65
CA ALA A 105 26.52 28.15 62.96
C ALA A 105 25.68 27.61 64.13
N SER A 106 26.22 27.67 65.34
CA SER A 106 25.39 27.64 66.54
C SER A 106 24.97 29.06 66.88
N ALA A 107 23.66 29.35 66.81
CA ALA A 107 23.07 30.67 66.98
C ALA A 107 21.56 30.56 67.25
N GLU A 108 20.98 31.54 67.92
CA GLU A 108 19.52 31.67 68.06
C GLU A 108 18.87 32.14 66.74
N CYS A 109 19.60 32.82 65.84
CA CYS A 109 19.09 33.16 64.52
C CYS A 109 20.13 33.09 63.39
N GLY A 110 19.76 32.56 62.22
CA GLY A 110 20.61 32.63 61.03
C GLY A 110 20.69 34.05 60.45
N ILE A 111 19.53 34.64 60.15
CA ILE A 111 19.40 36.02 59.65
C ILE A 111 18.33 36.77 60.45
N TYR A 112 18.76 37.70 61.30
CA TYR A 112 17.87 38.61 62.02
C TYR A 112 17.81 39.98 61.35
N ALA A 113 16.59 40.47 61.13
CA ALA A 113 16.31 41.84 60.74
C ALA A 113 15.29 42.47 61.71
N TYR A 114 15.62 43.64 62.26
CA TYR A 114 14.69 44.39 63.11
C TYR A 114 13.47 44.87 62.32
N ASN A 115 13.69 45.39 61.11
CA ASN A 115 12.64 45.75 60.15
C ASN A 115 12.60 44.75 58.98
N ALA A 116 12.31 45.17 57.75
CA ALA A 116 12.09 44.25 56.64
C ALA A 116 13.35 43.51 56.16
N LEU A 117 13.14 42.32 55.58
CA LEU A 117 14.16 41.55 54.88
C LEU A 117 13.71 41.29 53.44
N GLU A 118 14.48 41.76 52.46
CA GLU A 118 14.30 41.46 51.04
C GLU A 118 15.42 40.51 50.57
N LEU A 119 15.07 39.49 49.80
CA LEU A 119 15.93 38.40 49.36
C LEU A 119 15.85 38.30 47.83
N GLY A 120 16.98 38.18 47.14
CA GLY A 120 17.04 38.27 45.69
C GLY A 120 18.36 37.83 45.06
N GLY A 121 18.46 37.97 43.74
CA GLY A 121 19.62 37.55 42.96
C GLY A 121 19.35 36.29 42.13
N SER A 122 20.39 35.51 41.86
CA SER A 122 20.34 34.31 41.02
C SER A 122 21.16 33.13 41.55
N GLY A 123 21.82 33.32 42.70
CA GLY A 123 22.49 32.28 43.45
C GLY A 123 21.57 31.65 44.50
N LYS A 124 22.20 31.00 45.47
CA LYS A 124 21.57 30.23 46.53
C LYS A 124 22.12 30.63 47.89
N LEU A 125 21.29 30.59 48.92
CA LEU A 125 21.70 30.73 50.32
C LEU A 125 21.03 29.65 51.16
N SER A 126 21.85 28.76 51.73
CA SER A 126 21.40 27.70 52.64
C SER A 126 21.77 28.05 54.08
N VAL A 127 20.76 28.33 54.90
CA VAL A 127 20.88 28.70 56.31
C VAL A 127 20.49 27.52 57.17
N ASN A 128 21.44 27.04 57.98
CA ASN A 128 21.24 25.98 58.94
C ASN A 128 21.83 26.43 60.29
N VAL A 129 20.99 26.58 61.31
CA VAL A 129 21.41 27.03 62.64
C VAL A 129 20.91 26.12 63.76
N THR A 130 21.75 25.92 64.76
CA THR A 130 21.50 25.06 65.94
C THR A 130 21.63 25.86 67.24
N GLY A 131 20.78 25.57 68.23
CA GLY A 131 20.78 26.31 69.50
C GLY A 131 19.97 25.65 70.61
N ASP A 132 20.13 26.17 71.83
CA ASP A 132 19.73 25.47 73.06
C ASP A 132 18.21 25.42 73.33
N LEU A 133 17.45 26.43 72.89
CA LEU A 133 16.01 26.53 73.18
C LEU A 133 15.19 26.98 71.99
N GLU A 134 15.26 28.27 71.62
CA GLU A 134 14.47 28.87 70.54
C GLU A 134 15.40 29.31 69.39
N VAL A 135 15.11 28.89 68.16
CA VAL A 135 16.01 29.07 67.00
C VAL A 135 15.25 29.39 65.72
N TYR A 136 15.69 30.41 64.99
CA TYR A 136 15.09 30.85 63.73
C TYR A 136 16.08 30.80 62.55
N GLY A 137 15.76 30.15 61.45
CA GLY A 137 16.55 30.24 60.22
C GLY A 137 16.64 31.70 59.71
N ALA A 138 15.50 32.37 59.61
CA ALA A 138 15.41 33.82 59.46
C ALA A 138 14.28 34.42 60.32
N TYR A 139 14.46 35.66 60.79
CA TYR A 139 13.48 36.38 61.61
C TYR A 139 13.42 37.87 61.22
N SER A 140 12.23 38.36 60.85
CA SER A 140 11.91 39.78 60.73
C SER A 140 10.99 40.21 61.89
N LEU A 141 11.44 41.16 62.73
CA LEU A 141 10.74 41.55 63.96
C LEU A 141 9.57 42.53 63.70
N LEU A 142 9.77 43.61 62.96
CA LEU A 142 8.77 44.67 62.75
C LEU A 142 8.25 44.77 61.31
N ASN A 143 8.50 43.78 60.46
CA ASN A 143 7.95 43.76 59.11
C ASN A 143 7.85 42.33 58.56
N GLY A 144 7.62 42.20 57.25
CA GLY A 144 7.66 40.92 56.53
C GLY A 144 9.05 40.54 55.99
N ILE A 145 9.08 39.38 55.34
CA ILE A 145 10.22 38.91 54.52
C ILE A 145 9.72 38.77 53.08
N THR A 146 10.47 39.24 52.09
CA THR A 146 10.12 39.12 50.66
C THR A 146 11.22 38.43 49.87
N ILE A 147 10.88 37.36 49.14
CA ILE A 147 11.78 36.64 48.24
C ILE A 147 11.40 36.97 46.79
N SER A 148 12.39 37.35 45.98
CA SER A 148 12.18 37.88 44.62
C SER A 148 12.95 37.16 43.51
N GLY A 149 13.94 36.33 43.87
CA GLY A 149 14.79 35.56 42.96
C GLY A 149 15.91 34.86 43.74
N GLY A 150 16.51 33.82 43.18
CA GLY A 150 17.48 32.97 43.87
C GLY A 150 16.84 31.88 44.75
N ASP A 151 17.67 30.95 45.23
CA ASP A 151 17.23 29.75 45.97
C ASP A 151 17.54 29.87 47.47
N TYR A 152 16.52 30.04 48.29
CA TYR A 152 16.67 30.27 49.73
C TYR A 152 16.19 29.07 50.55
N SER A 153 17.04 28.58 51.45
CA SER A 153 16.68 27.54 52.41
C SER A 153 16.96 28.01 53.83
N PHE A 154 15.97 27.95 54.72
CA PHE A 154 16.05 28.38 56.11
C PHE A 154 15.65 27.23 57.04
N ALA A 155 16.61 26.72 57.81
CA ALA A 155 16.42 25.63 58.76
C ALA A 155 16.89 26.02 60.16
N GLY A 156 15.97 25.97 61.12
CA GLY A 156 16.26 26.07 62.55
C GLY A 156 16.20 24.70 63.22
N HIS A 157 17.14 24.41 64.11
CA HIS A 157 17.23 23.13 64.84
C HIS A 157 17.42 23.36 66.36
N SER A 158 16.32 23.22 67.10
CA SER A 158 16.23 23.28 68.57
C SER A 158 14.86 22.74 69.03
N GLN A 159 14.55 22.74 70.33
CA GLN A 159 13.23 22.33 70.83
C GLN A 159 12.07 23.18 70.27
N PHE A 160 12.28 24.50 70.17
CA PHE A 160 11.34 25.48 69.61
C PHE A 160 11.99 26.12 68.37
N SER A 161 11.91 25.45 67.22
CA SER A 161 12.66 25.88 66.04
C SER A 161 11.81 26.18 64.81
N TYR A 162 12.25 27.18 64.07
CA TYR A 162 11.50 27.81 63.00
C TYR A 162 12.38 27.99 61.77
N GLY A 163 11.86 27.68 60.59
CA GLY A 163 12.53 28.03 59.34
C GLY A 163 12.53 29.54 59.17
N ILE A 164 11.32 30.12 59.20
CA ILE A 164 11.10 31.56 59.22
C ILE A 164 10.20 31.96 60.40
N MET A 165 10.51 33.07 61.04
CA MET A 165 9.62 33.78 61.97
C MET A 165 9.28 35.19 61.43
N VAL A 166 8.01 35.59 61.52
CA VAL A 166 7.58 36.99 61.32
C VAL A 166 6.53 37.36 62.37
N SER A 167 6.65 38.55 62.96
CA SER A 167 5.71 38.99 64.00
C SER A 167 4.25 39.08 63.51
N TYR A 168 3.32 38.97 64.46
CA TYR A 168 1.89 38.95 64.20
C TYR A 168 1.42 40.15 63.36
N GLY A 169 0.84 39.86 62.19
CA GLY A 169 0.33 40.85 61.24
C GLY A 169 1.22 41.08 60.01
N TYR A 170 2.43 40.52 59.98
CA TYR A 170 3.32 40.54 58.82
C TYR A 170 3.27 39.22 58.03
N LYS A 171 3.96 39.21 56.87
CA LYS A 171 3.93 38.11 55.90
C LYS A 171 5.31 37.68 55.44
N VAL A 172 5.40 36.44 54.98
CA VAL A 172 6.44 35.96 54.07
C VAL A 172 5.87 36.01 52.66
N THR A 173 6.43 36.86 51.80
CA THR A 173 6.00 37.04 50.42
C THR A 173 6.99 36.37 49.47
N VAL A 174 6.54 35.53 48.54
CA VAL A 174 7.40 34.93 47.52
C VAL A 174 6.89 35.36 46.13
N ASN A 175 7.72 36.09 45.39
CA ASN A 175 7.41 36.63 44.06
C ASN A 175 8.28 36.00 42.95
N GLY A 176 9.33 35.27 43.31
CA GLY A 176 10.28 34.63 42.40
C GLY A 176 11.35 33.83 43.14
N GLY A 177 12.08 32.97 42.43
CA GLY A 177 13.11 32.10 43.02
C GLY A 177 12.54 30.81 43.62
N SER A 178 13.16 30.30 44.68
CA SER A 178 12.61 29.22 45.50
C SER A 178 12.80 29.49 47.00
N LEU A 179 11.93 28.89 47.81
CA LEU A 179 11.96 28.90 49.27
C LEU A 179 11.83 27.47 49.80
N ILE A 180 12.70 27.08 50.72
CA ILE A 180 12.51 25.96 51.65
C ILE A 180 12.58 26.52 53.07
N ALA A 181 11.61 26.19 53.92
CA ALA A 181 11.58 26.58 55.33
C ALA A 181 11.35 25.36 56.22
N VAL A 182 12.19 25.16 57.23
CA VAL A 182 12.21 23.96 58.08
C VAL A 182 12.32 24.30 59.57
N GLY A 183 11.36 23.81 60.37
CA GLY A 183 11.40 23.83 61.84
C GLY A 183 11.41 22.41 62.39
N ASP A 184 12.58 21.94 62.82
CA ASP A 184 12.85 20.51 63.11
C ASP A 184 12.46 20.06 64.54
N GLY A 185 12.24 21.02 65.44
CA GLY A 185 11.94 20.78 66.86
C GLY A 185 10.61 20.08 67.14
N ASP A 186 10.44 19.56 68.36
CA ASP A 186 9.18 18.96 68.83
C ASP A 186 7.97 19.86 68.53
N LEU A 187 8.10 21.14 68.86
CA LEU A 187 7.11 22.21 68.65
C LEU A 187 7.52 23.16 67.50
N GLY A 188 8.45 22.74 66.65
CA GLY A 188 8.92 23.51 65.51
C GLY A 188 7.91 23.58 64.36
N THR A 189 8.00 24.65 63.57
CA THR A 189 7.13 24.91 62.40
C THR A 189 7.94 25.57 61.29
N ALA A 190 7.60 25.31 60.02
CA ALA A 190 8.34 25.83 58.87
C ALA A 190 8.34 27.37 58.83
N ILE A 191 7.15 27.98 58.92
CA ILE A 191 6.96 29.43 58.92
C ILE A 191 6.01 29.79 60.07
N HIS A 192 6.51 30.51 61.07
CA HIS A 192 5.76 30.86 62.26
C HIS A 192 5.19 32.27 62.20
N SER A 193 3.86 32.36 62.19
CA SER A 193 3.08 33.54 62.57
C SER A 193 1.59 33.13 62.70
N ALA A 194 0.67 34.07 62.52
CA ALA A 194 -0.76 33.78 62.40
C ALA A 194 -1.14 33.09 61.06
N ILE A 195 -2.40 32.67 60.96
CA ILE A 195 -3.02 32.12 59.74
C ILE A 195 -2.84 33.11 58.56
N ASN A 196 -2.59 32.59 57.35
CA ASN A 196 -2.26 33.37 56.14
C ASN A 196 -0.92 34.16 56.19
N VAL A 197 0.08 33.65 56.92
CA VAL A 197 1.45 34.21 56.94
C VAL A 197 2.15 34.21 55.58
N LEU A 198 1.91 33.19 54.75
CA LEU A 198 2.63 32.97 53.49
C LEU A 198 1.81 33.47 52.29
N ASP A 199 2.44 34.27 51.42
CA ASP A 199 1.79 34.85 50.24
C ASP A 199 2.67 34.69 48.99
N PHE A 200 2.24 33.81 48.09
CA PHE A 200 2.86 33.59 46.78
C PHE A 200 1.92 33.97 45.63
N SER A 201 0.88 34.76 45.89
CA SER A 201 -0.19 35.08 44.93
C SER A 201 0.30 35.79 43.66
N ASN A 202 1.44 36.48 43.71
CA ASN A 202 2.05 37.15 42.56
C ASN A 202 3.04 36.26 41.78
N PHE A 203 3.45 35.10 42.30
CA PHE A 203 4.44 34.23 41.67
C PHE A 203 3.76 33.28 40.67
N THR A 204 3.45 33.79 39.48
CA THR A 204 2.65 33.08 38.48
C THR A 204 3.24 31.71 38.11
N GLY A 205 2.49 30.65 38.43
CA GLY A 205 2.81 29.27 38.08
C GLY A 205 3.74 28.54 39.06
N CYS A 206 4.03 29.08 40.25
CA CYS A 206 4.65 28.29 41.31
C CYS A 206 3.63 27.35 41.99
N THR A 207 4.14 26.33 42.68
CA THR A 207 3.36 25.53 43.63
C THR A 207 3.91 25.71 45.04
N ALA A 208 3.07 25.48 46.03
CA ALA A 208 3.46 25.43 47.44
C ALA A 208 3.09 24.04 47.98
N VAL A 209 4.05 23.38 48.64
CA VAL A 209 3.84 22.10 49.33
C VAL A 209 4.29 22.21 50.78
N GLY A 210 3.59 21.50 51.66
CA GLY A 210 3.91 21.41 53.09
C GLY A 210 4.09 19.97 53.53
N SER A 211 4.81 19.74 54.61
CA SER A 211 4.85 18.44 55.29
C SER A 211 4.85 18.60 56.80
N LEU A 212 4.21 17.64 57.48
CA LEU A 212 4.21 17.55 58.94
C LEU A 212 5.54 17.02 59.49
N ASN A 213 6.42 16.52 58.62
CA ASN A 213 7.77 16.08 58.94
C ASN A 213 8.80 17.09 58.43
N ALA A 214 9.86 17.36 59.21
CA ALA A 214 10.94 18.28 58.83
C ALA A 214 11.78 17.78 57.63
N SER A 215 11.68 16.49 57.29
CA SER A 215 12.27 15.88 56.09
C SER A 215 11.58 16.27 54.78
N GLY A 216 10.42 16.94 54.83
CA GLY A 216 9.58 17.24 53.67
C GLY A 216 8.72 16.08 53.17
N GLU A 217 8.92 14.87 53.70
CA GLU A 217 8.29 13.64 53.21
C GLU A 217 7.17 13.14 54.15
N PRO A 218 5.95 12.86 53.65
CA PRO A 218 5.48 13.11 52.28
C PRO A 218 5.22 14.60 52.03
N GLU A 219 5.43 15.07 50.79
CA GLU A 219 4.91 16.37 50.35
C GLU A 219 3.37 16.32 50.28
N LEU A 220 2.71 17.35 50.81
CA LEU A 220 1.26 17.56 50.78
C LEU A 220 0.94 18.90 50.12
N GLU A 221 -0.24 19.04 49.52
CA GLU A 221 -0.73 20.35 49.05
C GLU A 221 -0.79 21.34 50.23
N TYR A 222 -0.28 22.57 50.03
CA TYR A 222 -0.22 23.58 51.08
C TYR A 222 -1.59 24.23 51.34
N SER A 223 -2.11 24.03 52.56
CA SER A 223 -3.30 24.70 53.10
C SER A 223 -2.89 25.95 53.90
N PRO A 224 -3.39 27.15 53.57
CA PRO A 224 -3.14 28.37 54.36
C PRO A 224 -3.70 28.34 55.78
N ASP A 225 -4.72 27.52 56.03
CA ASP A 225 -5.31 27.31 57.37
C ASP A 225 -4.45 26.37 58.24
N ASP A 226 -3.78 25.40 57.61
CA ASP A 226 -2.87 24.45 58.27
C ASP A 226 -1.40 24.90 58.31
N ALA A 227 -1.11 26.14 57.87
CA ALA A 227 0.24 26.71 57.75
C ALA A 227 1.10 26.53 59.01
N ILE A 228 0.48 26.62 60.20
CA ILE A 228 1.11 26.49 61.52
C ILE A 228 1.35 25.03 61.96
N LEU A 229 0.99 24.03 61.15
CA LEU A 229 1.17 22.60 61.43
C LEU A 229 2.33 22.00 60.64
N TYR A 230 2.70 22.59 59.51
CA TYR A 230 3.80 22.11 58.68
C TYR A 230 5.16 22.38 59.35
N LYS A 231 6.00 21.35 59.42
CA LYS A 231 7.41 21.44 59.82
C LYS A 231 8.35 21.73 58.65
N TYR A 232 7.89 21.44 57.44
CA TYR A 232 8.56 21.75 56.18
C TYR A 232 7.58 22.47 55.26
N ILE A 233 7.98 23.58 54.65
CA ILE A 233 7.27 24.25 53.55
C ILE A 233 8.25 24.50 52.42
N LYS A 234 7.82 24.27 51.19
CA LYS A 234 8.58 24.52 49.96
C LYS A 234 7.71 25.27 48.95
N ILE A 235 8.28 26.31 48.37
CA ILE A 235 7.76 27.00 47.18
C ILE A 235 8.85 26.98 46.12
N GLU A 236 8.51 26.51 44.92
CA GLU A 236 9.37 26.63 43.74
C GLU A 236 8.51 26.88 42.50
N LYS A 237 9.13 27.45 41.47
CA LYS A 237 8.55 27.33 40.13
C LYS A 237 8.89 25.94 39.59
N PRO A 238 7.93 25.13 39.12
CA PRO A 238 8.22 23.88 38.45
C PRO A 238 9.15 24.16 37.26
N LYS A 239 10.12 23.28 37.04
CA LYS A 239 11.00 23.35 35.88
C LYS A 239 10.16 23.29 34.60
N PRO A 240 10.55 23.98 33.51
CA PRO A 240 9.96 23.74 32.20
C PRO A 240 10.00 22.25 31.87
N LEU A 241 8.91 21.72 31.31
CA LEU A 241 8.87 20.34 30.87
C LEU A 241 9.76 20.19 29.62
N GLU A 242 10.73 19.29 29.70
CA GLU A 242 11.58 18.90 28.57
C GLU A 242 10.99 17.63 27.94
N TYR A 243 10.69 17.70 26.63
CA TYR A 243 10.10 16.61 25.86
C TYR A 243 11.15 15.97 24.93
N ASP A 244 11.02 14.66 24.70
CA ASP A 244 11.80 13.94 23.68
C ASP A 244 11.30 14.22 22.25
N ASP A 245 12.01 13.69 21.24
CA ASP A 245 11.62 13.81 19.81
C ASP A 245 10.21 13.26 19.51
N ASN A 246 9.64 12.43 20.40
CA ASN A 246 8.30 11.88 20.29
C ASN A 246 7.25 12.70 21.04
N GLY A 247 7.63 13.73 21.80
CA GLY A 247 6.75 14.62 22.56
C GLY A 247 6.44 14.16 23.99
N PHE A 248 7.25 13.30 24.61
CA PHE A 248 7.05 12.81 25.99
C PHE A 248 8.11 13.36 26.97
N THR A 249 7.73 13.66 28.21
CA THR A 249 8.70 13.84 29.30
C THR A 249 9.39 12.52 29.67
N GLU A 250 10.57 12.59 30.30
CA GLU A 250 11.31 11.41 30.79
C GLU A 250 10.46 10.49 31.69
N ASP A 251 9.56 11.08 32.51
CA ASP A 251 8.65 10.35 33.39
C ASP A 251 7.39 9.79 32.69
N LYS A 252 7.20 10.12 31.40
CA LYS A 252 6.09 9.74 30.52
C LYS A 252 4.69 10.10 31.03
N LYS A 253 4.57 11.08 31.94
CA LYS A 253 3.26 11.56 32.45
C LYS A 253 2.75 12.81 31.74
N HIS A 254 3.64 13.57 31.11
CA HIS A 254 3.32 14.82 30.44
C HIS A 254 3.66 14.73 28.96
N PHE A 255 2.85 15.39 28.15
CA PHE A 255 2.85 15.25 26.70
C PHE A 255 2.88 16.64 26.05
N GLU A 256 3.63 16.77 24.95
CA GLU A 256 3.83 18.05 24.26
C GLU A 256 2.49 18.58 23.69
N PRO A 257 2.05 19.79 24.07
CA PRO A 257 0.80 20.36 23.58
C PRO A 257 0.75 20.52 22.05
N ALA A 258 -0.31 20.01 21.43
CA ALA A 258 -0.54 20.20 20.01
C ALA A 258 -0.83 21.69 19.72
N LEU A 259 -0.25 22.24 18.65
CA LEU A 259 -0.54 23.60 18.23
C LEU A 259 -1.93 23.68 17.59
N LEU A 260 -2.79 24.59 18.06
CA LEU A 260 -4.03 24.94 17.35
C LEU A 260 -3.70 25.84 16.15
N GLN A 261 -3.92 25.34 14.94
CA GLN A 261 -3.70 26.09 13.69
C GLN A 261 -4.88 25.89 12.73
N ASP A 262 -5.32 26.98 12.08
CA ASP A 262 -6.35 27.01 11.03
C ASP A 262 -7.69 26.33 11.40
N GLY A 263 -7.94 26.17 12.71
CA GLY A 263 -9.14 25.56 13.29
C GLY A 263 -8.91 24.19 13.97
N ALA A 264 -7.80 23.51 13.66
CA ALA A 264 -7.53 22.15 14.13
C ALA A 264 -6.21 22.04 14.91
N TYR A 265 -6.16 21.14 15.89
CA TYR A 265 -4.92 20.77 16.59
C TYR A 265 -4.00 19.95 15.69
N GLN A 266 -2.76 20.40 15.54
CA GLN A 266 -1.75 19.78 14.69
C GLN A 266 -1.03 18.65 15.44
N ILE A 267 -1.32 17.41 15.06
CA ILE A 267 -0.66 16.22 15.62
C ILE A 267 0.59 15.94 14.79
N THR A 268 1.77 16.21 15.37
CA THR A 268 3.08 16.03 14.70
C THR A 268 3.83 14.81 15.20
N ASN A 269 3.71 14.50 16.49
CA ASN A 269 4.32 13.36 17.16
C ASN A 269 3.31 12.62 18.08
N ALA A 270 3.76 11.57 18.75
CA ALA A 270 2.90 10.77 19.62
C ALA A 270 2.53 11.50 20.92
N GLY A 271 3.38 12.39 21.42
CA GLY A 271 3.08 13.30 22.53
C GLY A 271 1.88 14.17 22.23
N ASN A 272 1.84 14.83 21.07
CA ASN A 272 0.69 15.64 20.65
C ASN A 272 -0.61 14.82 20.61
N LEU A 273 -0.54 13.54 20.22
CA LEU A 273 -1.68 12.62 20.18
C LEU A 273 -2.18 12.25 21.59
N PHE A 274 -1.28 11.92 22.50
CA PHE A 274 -1.59 11.62 23.92
C PHE A 274 -2.03 12.89 24.68
N TRP A 275 -1.46 14.05 24.36
CA TRP A 275 -1.89 15.35 24.85
C TRP A 275 -3.32 15.66 24.41
N PHE A 276 -3.66 15.44 23.15
CA PHE A 276 -5.02 15.71 22.66
C PHE A 276 -6.05 14.82 23.39
N ALA A 277 -5.71 13.57 23.70
CA ALA A 277 -6.56 12.72 24.53
C ALA A 277 -6.75 13.24 25.97
N GLN A 278 -5.70 13.80 26.60
CA GLN A 278 -5.84 14.49 27.89
C GLN A 278 -6.70 15.76 27.78
N PHE A 279 -6.43 16.61 26.80
CA PHE A 279 -7.16 17.85 26.55
C PHE A 279 -8.66 17.63 26.32
N LEU A 280 -9.06 16.58 25.57
CA LEU A 280 -10.47 16.22 25.46
C LEU A 280 -11.09 15.89 26.82
N LYS A 281 -10.37 15.15 27.68
CA LYS A 281 -10.86 14.72 28.99
C LYS A 281 -10.98 15.85 30.03
N GLU A 282 -10.24 16.95 29.87
CA GLU A 282 -10.30 18.11 30.77
C GLU A 282 -11.68 18.77 30.83
N ALA A 283 -12.45 18.79 29.74
CA ALA A 283 -13.79 19.38 29.70
C ALA A 283 -14.66 18.82 28.56
N GLU A 284 -15.96 18.60 28.82
CA GLU A 284 -16.93 18.18 27.79
C GLU A 284 -16.94 19.11 26.56
N ALA A 285 -16.73 20.42 26.77
CA ALA A 285 -16.66 21.43 25.73
C ALA A 285 -15.49 21.22 24.74
N ASN A 286 -14.42 20.54 25.16
CA ASN A 286 -13.29 20.22 24.28
C ASN A 286 -13.64 19.10 23.30
N GLY A 287 -14.72 18.34 23.55
CA GLY A 287 -15.22 17.27 22.68
C GLY A 287 -15.60 17.69 21.26
N THR A 288 -15.73 19.00 20.98
CA THR A 288 -15.97 19.54 19.63
C THR A 288 -14.70 20.06 18.92
N ALA A 289 -13.52 19.95 19.54
CA ALA A 289 -12.27 20.42 18.93
C ALA A 289 -11.85 19.52 17.76
N ASP A 290 -11.48 20.11 16.62
CA ASP A 290 -10.91 19.38 15.48
C ASP A 290 -9.42 19.10 15.70
N ALA A 291 -8.91 18.01 15.14
CA ALA A 291 -7.48 17.67 15.09
C ALA A 291 -7.10 17.04 13.74
N GLN A 292 -5.86 17.26 13.30
CA GLN A 292 -5.33 16.63 12.09
C GLN A 292 -3.89 16.14 12.26
N LEU A 293 -3.57 15.02 11.62
CA LEU A 293 -2.20 14.53 11.50
C LEU A 293 -1.42 15.33 10.46
N THR A 294 -0.17 15.62 10.79
CA THR A 294 0.80 16.29 9.91
C THR A 294 1.97 15.38 9.51
N ALA A 295 2.09 14.22 10.17
CA ALA A 295 3.07 13.17 9.92
C ALA A 295 2.50 11.80 10.30
N ASN A 296 3.21 10.72 9.94
CA ASN A 296 2.92 9.38 10.46
C ASN A 296 3.35 9.29 11.93
N ILE A 297 2.43 8.87 12.80
CA ILE A 297 2.67 8.77 14.24
C ILE A 297 3.05 7.32 14.59
N THR A 298 4.05 7.14 15.44
CA THR A 298 4.39 5.81 16.01
C THR A 298 4.31 5.89 17.52
N ILE A 299 3.45 5.08 18.13
CA ILE A 299 3.28 5.03 19.58
C ILE A 299 4.45 4.21 20.18
N PRO A 300 5.14 4.69 21.23
CA PRO A 300 6.21 3.92 21.88
C PRO A 300 5.68 2.60 22.46
N ALA A 301 6.42 1.50 22.27
CA ALA A 301 5.93 0.15 22.57
C ALA A 301 5.68 -0.17 24.06
N ASP A 302 6.16 0.69 24.96
CA ASP A 302 5.91 0.63 26.41
C ASP A 302 4.76 1.53 26.88
N MET A 303 4.19 2.35 25.99
CA MET A 303 2.93 3.06 26.24
C MET A 303 1.73 2.17 25.90
N ASN A 304 0.66 2.29 26.69
CA ASN A 304 -0.66 1.76 26.34
C ASN A 304 -1.61 2.93 26.05
N TRP A 305 -2.56 2.73 25.13
CA TRP A 305 -3.51 3.74 24.71
C TRP A 305 -4.80 3.69 25.51
N LEU A 306 -5.17 4.82 26.12
CA LEU A 306 -6.50 5.07 26.69
C LEU A 306 -7.40 5.66 25.58
N PRO A 307 -8.61 5.11 25.33
CA PRO A 307 -9.53 5.66 24.35
C PRO A 307 -9.85 7.14 24.60
N MET A 308 -9.92 7.95 23.53
CA MET A 308 -10.32 9.35 23.62
C MET A 308 -11.78 9.49 24.08
N GLU A 309 -11.97 10.35 25.07
CA GLU A 309 -13.19 10.63 25.82
C GLU A 309 -13.24 12.14 26.09
N ALA A 310 -14.42 12.77 26.04
CA ALA A 310 -14.56 14.20 26.34
C ALA A 310 -15.17 14.44 27.74
N GLY A 311 -14.48 15.22 28.58
CA GLY A 311 -14.86 15.48 29.98
C GLY A 311 -14.71 14.27 30.93
N GLU A 312 -14.95 14.51 32.22
CA GLU A 312 -14.74 13.54 33.33
C GLU A 312 -15.50 12.22 33.14
N TYR A 313 -16.72 12.27 32.59
CA TYR A 313 -17.66 11.14 32.49
C TYR A 313 -17.78 10.51 31.10
N GLY A 314 -16.86 10.77 30.17
CA GLY A 314 -16.84 10.10 28.87
C GLY A 314 -17.97 10.52 27.92
N THR A 315 -18.08 11.81 27.62
CA THR A 315 -19.01 12.27 26.57
C THR A 315 -18.47 11.93 25.17
N PRO A 316 -19.34 11.59 24.19
CA PRO A 316 -18.91 11.23 22.84
C PRO A 316 -18.16 12.36 22.12
N TYR A 317 -17.12 12.01 21.36
CA TYR A 317 -16.36 12.98 20.55
C TYR A 317 -17.19 13.48 19.36
N GLN A 318 -17.18 14.79 19.13
CA GLN A 318 -18.09 15.52 18.24
C GLN A 318 -17.35 16.41 17.22
N GLY A 319 -16.01 16.46 17.27
CA GLY A 319 -15.15 17.13 16.29
C GLY A 319 -14.70 16.21 15.15
N THR A 320 -13.82 16.74 14.30
CA THR A 320 -13.18 16.05 13.17
C THR A 320 -11.78 15.59 13.56
N PHE A 321 -11.47 14.32 13.38
CA PHE A 321 -10.11 13.79 13.48
C PHE A 321 -9.63 13.33 12.10
N ASP A 322 -8.79 14.13 11.45
CA ASP A 322 -8.34 13.92 10.07
C ASP A 322 -6.91 13.36 10.01
N GLY A 323 -6.76 12.12 9.56
CA GLY A 323 -5.45 11.52 9.32
C GLY A 323 -4.68 12.15 8.16
N GLN A 324 -5.33 12.93 7.28
CA GLN A 324 -4.73 13.55 6.08
C GLN A 324 -3.99 12.57 5.14
N GLY A 325 -4.27 11.27 5.23
CA GLY A 325 -3.57 10.18 4.52
C GLY A 325 -2.38 9.57 5.28
N TYR A 326 -2.07 10.08 6.47
CA TYR A 326 -1.09 9.49 7.39
C TYR A 326 -1.70 8.36 8.24
N ALA A 327 -0.83 7.64 8.96
CA ALA A 327 -1.20 6.55 9.84
C ALA A 327 -0.65 6.71 11.27
N ILE A 328 -1.38 6.16 12.23
CA ILE A 328 -0.90 5.88 13.59
C ILE A 328 -0.47 4.41 13.63
N THR A 329 0.76 4.15 14.09
CA THR A 329 1.35 2.82 14.17
C THR A 329 1.53 2.39 15.63
N GLY A 330 1.17 1.15 15.95
CA GLY A 330 1.41 0.56 17.28
C GLY A 330 0.36 0.90 18.34
N LEU A 331 -0.88 1.19 17.95
CA LEU A 331 -1.99 1.46 18.87
C LEU A 331 -2.30 0.21 19.71
N LYS A 332 -1.82 0.21 20.95
CA LYS A 332 -1.87 -0.95 21.87
C LYS A 332 -2.83 -0.69 23.02
N ILE A 333 -3.80 -1.58 23.21
CA ILE A 333 -4.82 -1.48 24.26
C ILE A 333 -4.86 -2.79 25.06
N ARG A 334 -4.90 -2.69 26.39
CA ARG A 334 -5.01 -3.82 27.34
C ARG A 334 -5.82 -3.43 28.57
N TYR A 335 -7.01 -4.00 28.70
CA TYR A 335 -7.93 -3.78 29.85
C TYR A 335 -8.55 -5.07 30.36
N GLY A 336 -8.58 -5.21 31.68
CA GLY A 336 -9.22 -6.32 32.39
C GLY A 336 -10.71 -6.08 32.63
N ALA A 337 -11.42 -7.11 33.10
CA ALA A 337 -12.87 -7.04 33.36
C ALA A 337 -13.26 -6.10 34.53
N SER A 338 -12.29 -5.54 35.26
CA SER A 338 -12.47 -4.47 36.24
C SER A 338 -12.62 -3.08 35.62
N ASP A 339 -12.16 -2.91 34.37
CA ASP A 339 -11.87 -1.61 33.78
C ASP A 339 -13.09 -1.23 32.93
N PHE A 340 -14.04 -0.53 33.56
CA PHE A 340 -15.44 -0.50 33.15
C PHE A 340 -15.76 0.46 31.99
N TYR A 341 -15.07 0.31 30.86
CA TYR A 341 -15.32 1.06 29.63
C TYR A 341 -16.52 0.50 28.86
N SER A 342 -17.32 1.38 28.24
CA SER A 342 -18.47 0.99 27.41
C SER A 342 -18.04 0.73 25.95
N GLY A 343 -17.00 1.43 25.50
CA GLY A 343 -16.36 1.29 24.20
C GLY A 343 -14.83 1.12 24.29
N THR A 344 -14.19 0.81 23.17
CA THR A 344 -12.73 0.71 23.04
C THR A 344 -12.32 0.93 21.58
N GLY A 345 -11.24 1.68 21.40
CA GLY A 345 -10.60 1.98 20.11
C GLY A 345 -9.67 3.19 20.27
N LEU A 346 -9.35 3.89 19.19
CA LEU A 346 -8.75 5.22 19.24
C LEU A 346 -9.60 6.20 20.09
N PHE A 347 -10.93 6.16 19.90
CA PHE A 347 -11.95 6.83 20.71
C PHE A 347 -12.79 5.81 21.48
N GLU A 348 -13.44 6.21 22.58
CA GLU A 348 -14.45 5.34 23.21
C GLU A 348 -15.73 5.31 22.35
N THR A 349 -16.33 6.50 22.14
CA THR A 349 -17.57 6.69 21.38
C THR A 349 -17.48 7.92 20.47
N LEU A 350 -17.80 7.74 19.18
CA LEU A 350 -18.00 8.85 18.24
C LEU A 350 -19.45 9.32 18.29
N GLY A 351 -19.67 10.62 18.50
CA GLY A 351 -20.98 11.28 18.53
C GLY A 351 -21.55 11.55 17.14
N GLN A 352 -22.78 12.06 17.06
CA GLN A 352 -23.50 12.28 15.80
C GLN A 352 -22.87 13.31 14.87
N ASN A 353 -22.13 14.28 15.41
CA ASN A 353 -21.35 15.25 14.63
C ASN A 353 -19.90 14.80 14.40
N GLY A 354 -19.44 13.80 15.15
CA GLY A 354 -18.05 13.35 15.14
C GLY A 354 -17.66 12.72 13.80
N VAL A 355 -16.48 13.07 13.31
CA VAL A 355 -15.91 12.54 12.07
C VAL A 355 -14.51 12.00 12.34
N ILE A 356 -14.21 10.79 11.88
CA ILE A 356 -12.83 10.29 11.76
C ILE A 356 -12.59 10.00 10.30
N GLN A 357 -11.56 10.58 9.70
CA GLN A 357 -11.31 10.43 8.26
C GLN A 357 -9.85 10.32 7.84
N ASN A 358 -9.62 9.74 6.66
CA ASN A 358 -8.32 9.67 5.98
C ASN A 358 -7.18 9.07 6.82
N LEU A 359 -7.49 8.12 7.71
CA LEU A 359 -6.58 7.66 8.78
C LEU A 359 -6.29 6.16 8.68
N GLY A 360 -5.00 5.80 8.63
CA GLY A 360 -4.54 4.43 8.82
C GLY A 360 -4.26 4.10 10.28
N LEU A 361 -4.72 2.94 10.75
CA LEU A 361 -4.27 2.32 12.00
C LEU A 361 -3.46 1.06 11.64
N ILE A 362 -2.14 1.15 11.83
CA ILE A 362 -1.18 0.13 11.42
C ILE A 362 -0.66 -0.61 12.66
N ASN A 363 -0.64 -1.95 12.59
CA ASN A 363 -0.17 -2.81 13.67
C ASN A 363 -0.82 -2.47 15.03
N THR A 364 -2.14 -2.28 15.04
CA THR A 364 -2.91 -2.22 16.30
C THR A 364 -2.79 -3.55 17.05
N ASP A 365 -2.84 -3.47 18.37
CA ASP A 365 -2.78 -4.60 19.28
C ASP A 365 -3.81 -4.38 20.40
N ILE A 366 -5.08 -4.67 20.10
CA ILE A 366 -6.21 -4.42 21.00
C ILE A 366 -6.71 -5.75 21.56
N GLU A 367 -6.64 -5.93 22.87
CA GLU A 367 -7.14 -7.11 23.58
C GLU A 367 -7.81 -6.67 24.89
N VAL A 368 -9.13 -6.86 25.00
CA VAL A 368 -9.93 -6.38 26.14
C VAL A 368 -11.04 -7.34 26.57
N ALA A 369 -11.28 -7.39 27.88
CA ALA A 369 -12.22 -8.31 28.53
C ALA A 369 -13.62 -7.71 28.83
N ALA A 370 -13.98 -6.60 28.19
CA ALA A 370 -15.26 -5.90 28.38
C ALA A 370 -15.67 -5.07 27.14
N GLY A 371 -16.88 -4.48 27.18
CA GLY A 371 -17.30 -3.39 26.29
C GLY A 371 -17.60 -3.74 24.83
N THR A 372 -17.79 -2.69 24.03
CA THR A 372 -17.86 -2.73 22.55
C THR A 372 -16.51 -2.31 21.97
N VAL A 373 -15.98 -3.03 20.98
CA VAL A 373 -14.55 -2.93 20.62
C VAL A 373 -14.36 -2.73 19.12
N GLY A 374 -13.72 -1.63 18.73
CA GLY A 374 -13.21 -1.41 17.38
C GLY A 374 -11.76 -0.93 17.41
N SER A 375 -11.15 -0.78 16.23
CA SER A 375 -9.85 -0.11 16.13
C SER A 375 -9.99 1.41 16.22
N PHE A 376 -11.04 1.99 15.62
CA PHE A 376 -11.30 3.43 15.64
C PHE A 376 -12.20 3.85 16.82
N CYS A 377 -13.27 3.09 17.12
CA CYS A 377 -14.10 3.35 18.30
C CYS A 377 -14.91 2.14 18.76
N GLY A 378 -15.36 2.15 20.02
CA GLY A 378 -16.30 1.15 20.52
C GLY A 378 -17.70 1.32 19.90
N SER A 379 -18.23 2.53 19.91
CA SER A 379 -19.53 2.86 19.31
C SER A 379 -19.47 4.08 18.37
N ASN A 380 -19.89 3.92 17.11
CA ASN A 380 -19.97 4.98 16.11
C ASN A 380 -21.40 5.52 15.96
N ASN A 381 -21.64 6.80 16.25
CA ASN A 381 -22.89 7.50 15.89
C ASN A 381 -22.70 8.52 14.76
N GLY A 382 -21.46 8.77 14.33
CA GLY A 382 -21.08 9.81 13.37
C GLY A 382 -20.59 9.22 12.06
N ILE A 383 -19.45 9.69 11.56
CA ILE A 383 -18.88 9.27 10.27
C ILE A 383 -17.45 8.75 10.46
N ILE A 384 -17.20 7.52 10.03
CA ILE A 384 -15.85 6.99 9.80
C ILE A 384 -15.67 6.83 8.29
N GLN A 385 -14.69 7.52 7.68
CA GLN A 385 -14.53 7.51 6.22
C GLN A 385 -13.09 7.53 5.70
N ASN A 386 -12.79 6.71 4.69
CA ASN A 386 -11.43 6.59 4.15
C ASN A 386 -10.41 6.16 5.24
N CYS A 387 -10.83 5.23 6.10
CA CYS A 387 -10.08 4.76 7.26
C CYS A 387 -9.77 3.26 7.16
N TYR A 388 -8.64 2.82 7.72
CA TYR A 388 -8.30 1.39 7.65
C TYR A 388 -7.57 0.86 8.88
N ASN A 389 -7.73 -0.44 9.13
CA ASN A 389 -7.01 -1.17 10.17
C ASN A 389 -6.20 -2.34 9.60
N THR A 390 -4.96 -2.51 10.05
CA THR A 390 -4.10 -3.66 9.71
C THR A 390 -3.70 -4.54 10.89
N GLY A 391 -4.07 -4.18 12.13
CA GLY A 391 -3.70 -4.91 13.34
C GLY A 391 -4.84 -5.70 13.97
N SER A 392 -4.54 -6.47 15.02
CA SER A 392 -5.50 -7.38 15.64
C SER A 392 -6.44 -6.67 16.62
N VAL A 393 -7.71 -7.06 16.59
CA VAL A 393 -8.76 -6.65 17.54
C VAL A 393 -9.37 -7.90 18.18
N LYS A 394 -9.23 -8.03 19.51
CA LYS A 394 -9.58 -9.23 20.26
C LYS A 394 -10.47 -8.93 21.48
N GLY A 395 -11.63 -9.56 21.53
CA GLY A 395 -12.50 -9.63 22.72
C GLY A 395 -12.26 -10.91 23.52
N THR A 396 -11.89 -10.79 24.79
CA THR A 396 -11.56 -11.93 25.68
C THR A 396 -12.57 -12.12 26.82
N ALA A 397 -13.80 -11.62 26.68
CA ALA A 397 -14.86 -11.88 27.65
C ALA A 397 -15.48 -13.27 27.44
N ASP A 398 -15.87 -13.92 28.54
CA ASP A 398 -16.71 -15.12 28.55
C ASP A 398 -18.21 -14.79 28.43
N TYR A 399 -18.55 -13.51 28.18
CA TYR A 399 -19.88 -12.98 27.97
C TYR A 399 -19.94 -12.08 26.71
N SER A 400 -21.16 -11.68 26.33
CA SER A 400 -21.44 -10.95 25.08
C SER A 400 -20.66 -9.63 24.96
N GLN A 401 -19.75 -9.58 23.99
CA GLN A 401 -19.14 -8.36 23.44
C GLN A 401 -19.59 -8.17 21.97
N LEU A 402 -19.33 -6.98 21.44
CA LEU A 402 -19.48 -6.66 20.01
C LEU A 402 -18.13 -6.18 19.47
N ILE A 403 -17.49 -7.00 18.64
CA ILE A 403 -16.12 -6.77 18.16
C ILE A 403 -16.12 -6.45 16.65
N GLY A 404 -15.44 -5.38 16.25
CA GLY A 404 -15.32 -4.96 14.86
C GLY A 404 -13.88 -4.64 14.44
N GLY A 405 -13.53 -4.89 13.18
CA GLY A 405 -12.24 -4.45 12.64
C GLY A 405 -12.09 -2.92 12.57
N ILE A 406 -13.19 -2.17 12.51
CA ILE A 406 -13.24 -0.70 12.52
C ILE A 406 -13.98 -0.16 13.75
N ALA A 407 -15.21 -0.60 14.00
CA ALA A 407 -16.05 -0.14 15.12
C ALA A 407 -16.79 -1.29 15.83
N GLY A 408 -16.88 -1.30 17.15
CA GLY A 408 -17.60 -2.37 17.87
C GLY A 408 -19.10 -2.40 17.54
N ARG A 409 -19.75 -1.24 17.60
CA ARG A 409 -21.13 -0.99 17.17
C ARG A 409 -21.20 0.20 16.22
N ASN A 410 -22.07 0.13 15.22
CA ASN A 410 -22.38 1.22 14.30
C ASN A 410 -23.87 1.62 14.37
N TYR A 411 -24.12 2.88 14.70
CA TYR A 411 -25.39 3.61 14.52
C TYR A 411 -25.30 4.67 13.40
N GLY A 412 -24.07 5.10 13.06
CA GLY A 412 -23.78 6.11 12.05
C GLY A 412 -23.36 5.52 10.70
N THR A 413 -22.47 6.22 9.99
CA THR A 413 -21.90 5.74 8.72
C THR A 413 -20.46 5.27 8.87
N ILE A 414 -20.14 4.12 8.26
CA ILE A 414 -18.77 3.68 7.97
C ILE A 414 -18.67 3.55 6.45
N ARG A 415 -17.81 4.35 5.80
CA ARG A 415 -17.68 4.35 4.33
C ARG A 415 -16.24 4.28 3.84
N LEU A 416 -16.00 3.76 2.63
CA LEU A 416 -14.68 3.78 1.98
C LEU A 416 -13.56 3.23 2.89
N SER A 417 -13.88 2.27 3.77
CA SER A 417 -13.02 1.85 4.87
C SER A 417 -12.77 0.35 4.86
N TYR A 418 -11.62 -0.09 5.36
CA TYR A 418 -11.25 -1.51 5.26
C TYR A 418 -10.48 -2.08 6.45
N ASN A 419 -10.64 -3.39 6.66
CA ASN A 419 -9.89 -4.15 7.64
C ASN A 419 -9.08 -5.26 6.98
N THR A 420 -7.78 -5.34 7.28
CA THR A 420 -6.91 -6.47 6.93
C THR A 420 -6.39 -7.22 8.15
N GLY A 421 -6.61 -6.70 9.36
CA GLY A 421 -6.17 -7.31 10.62
C GLY A 421 -7.13 -8.38 11.14
N GLU A 422 -6.65 -9.26 12.02
CA GLU A 422 -7.48 -10.33 12.60
C GLU A 422 -8.49 -9.78 13.62
N VAL A 423 -9.75 -10.25 13.51
CA VAL A 423 -10.83 -9.92 14.44
C VAL A 423 -11.25 -11.21 15.17
N SER A 424 -11.19 -11.23 16.49
CA SER A 424 -11.50 -12.44 17.30
C SER A 424 -12.31 -12.12 18.55
N ALA A 425 -13.22 -13.01 18.95
CA ALA A 425 -14.12 -12.77 20.07
C ALA A 425 -14.53 -14.08 20.80
N GLU A 426 -14.16 -14.25 22.06
CA GLU A 426 -14.21 -15.57 22.74
C GLU A 426 -15.64 -16.09 23.04
N SER A 427 -16.57 -15.23 23.49
CA SER A 427 -18.00 -15.59 23.74
C SER A 427 -18.99 -14.53 23.23
N ALA A 428 -18.81 -14.09 21.99
CA ALA A 428 -19.32 -12.81 21.50
C ALA A 428 -19.74 -12.82 20.01
N ILE A 429 -20.06 -11.63 19.48
CA ILE A 429 -20.34 -11.36 18.06
C ILE A 429 -19.15 -10.61 17.44
N ALA A 430 -18.73 -10.99 16.24
CA ALA A 430 -17.66 -10.31 15.50
C ALA A 430 -18.02 -10.01 14.03
N GLY A 431 -17.53 -8.89 13.52
CA GLY A 431 -17.57 -8.58 12.09
C GLY A 431 -16.33 -7.87 11.56
N GLY A 432 -16.00 -8.11 10.29
CA GLY A 432 -14.79 -7.57 9.66
C GLY A 432 -14.71 -6.04 9.66
N ILE A 433 -15.85 -5.35 9.58
CA ILE A 433 -15.94 -3.89 9.73
C ILE A 433 -16.54 -3.53 11.09
N CYS A 434 -17.69 -4.09 11.46
CA CYS A 434 -18.28 -3.87 12.80
C CYS A 434 -18.98 -5.09 13.41
N GLY A 435 -19.04 -5.14 14.74
CA GLY A 435 -19.71 -6.21 15.48
C GLY A 435 -21.23 -6.15 15.31
N ASP A 436 -21.82 -4.97 15.57
CA ASP A 436 -23.25 -4.68 15.39
C ASP A 436 -23.45 -3.46 14.47
N ALA A 437 -24.50 -3.48 13.66
CA ALA A 437 -25.01 -2.31 12.96
C ALA A 437 -26.53 -2.26 13.07
N SER A 438 -27.04 -1.19 13.67
CA SER A 438 -28.44 -1.09 14.06
C SER A 438 -28.98 0.34 13.90
N GLY A 439 -30.31 0.52 13.89
CA GLY A 439 -30.91 1.84 13.68
C GLY A 439 -30.82 2.33 12.23
N GLN A 440 -30.31 3.54 11.98
CA GLN A 440 -30.11 4.09 10.63
C GLN A 440 -28.68 3.87 10.10
N ALA A 441 -27.98 2.86 10.61
CA ALA A 441 -26.59 2.61 10.28
C ALA A 441 -26.35 2.31 8.79
N VAL A 442 -25.26 2.83 8.24
CA VAL A 442 -24.83 2.64 6.85
C VAL A 442 -23.41 2.10 6.84
N ILE A 443 -23.19 1.02 6.08
CA ILE A 443 -21.87 0.49 5.75
C ILE A 443 -21.74 0.48 4.22
N GLU A 444 -21.04 1.45 3.64
CA GLU A 444 -21.02 1.65 2.18
C GLU A 444 -19.59 1.61 1.61
N ASN A 445 -19.38 0.82 0.55
CA ASN A 445 -18.09 0.74 -0.14
C ASN A 445 -16.92 0.33 0.79
N CYS A 446 -17.13 -0.67 1.65
CA CYS A 446 -16.16 -1.14 2.65
C CYS A 446 -15.73 -2.59 2.39
N TYR A 447 -14.56 -3.00 2.86
CA TYR A 447 -14.10 -4.39 2.66
C TYR A 447 -13.28 -4.99 3.81
N ASN A 448 -13.34 -6.31 3.91
CA ASN A 448 -12.55 -7.08 4.86
C ASN A 448 -11.71 -8.15 4.15
N THR A 449 -10.42 -8.22 4.49
CA THR A 449 -9.53 -9.34 4.13
C THR A 449 -8.94 -10.04 5.35
N GLY A 450 -9.14 -9.49 6.56
CA GLY A 450 -8.67 -10.10 7.80
C GLY A 450 -9.53 -11.31 8.20
N ALA A 451 -8.94 -12.27 8.92
CA ALA A 451 -9.72 -13.38 9.48
C ALA A 451 -10.71 -12.85 10.54
N VAL A 452 -11.91 -13.42 10.59
CA VAL A 452 -12.94 -13.07 11.59
C VAL A 452 -13.39 -14.33 12.32
N SER A 453 -13.34 -14.32 13.65
CA SER A 453 -13.74 -15.45 14.48
C SER A 453 -14.58 -15.04 15.70
N ALA A 454 -15.63 -15.80 15.99
CA ALA A 454 -16.44 -15.62 17.20
C ALA A 454 -17.21 -16.90 17.57
N GLN A 455 -17.83 -16.91 18.76
CA GLN A 455 -18.68 -18.04 19.17
C GLN A 455 -20.13 -17.93 18.67
N TRP A 456 -20.75 -16.73 18.66
CA TRP A 456 -22.20 -16.60 18.44
C TRP A 456 -22.58 -16.15 17.03
N SER A 457 -22.01 -15.05 16.54
CA SER A 457 -22.27 -14.58 15.18
C SER A 457 -21.01 -14.01 14.53
N VAL A 458 -20.77 -14.41 13.27
CA VAL A 458 -19.61 -14.02 12.46
C VAL A 458 -20.06 -13.49 11.10
N GLY A 459 -19.81 -12.20 10.86
CA GLY A 459 -20.04 -11.56 9.57
C GLY A 459 -18.74 -11.15 8.89
N GLY A 460 -18.60 -11.41 7.59
CA GLY A 460 -17.44 -10.90 6.84
C GLY A 460 -17.36 -9.37 6.80
N ILE A 461 -18.49 -8.66 6.95
CA ILE A 461 -18.57 -7.20 7.12
C ILE A 461 -19.18 -6.86 8.47
N CYS A 462 -20.33 -7.43 8.83
CA CYS A 462 -21.08 -7.04 10.03
C CYS A 462 -21.59 -8.25 10.82
N GLY A 463 -21.21 -8.38 12.09
CA GLY A 463 -21.54 -9.56 12.90
C GLY A 463 -23.04 -9.73 13.17
N GLN A 464 -23.74 -8.63 13.45
CA GLN A 464 -25.19 -8.52 13.50
C GLN A 464 -25.64 -7.25 12.75
N LEU A 465 -26.68 -7.38 11.93
CA LEU A 465 -27.28 -6.30 11.13
C LEU A 465 -28.78 -6.24 11.46
N ASP A 466 -29.18 -5.25 12.25
CA ASP A 466 -30.56 -5.07 12.67
C ASP A 466 -31.26 -3.99 11.81
N SER A 467 -32.27 -4.43 11.05
CA SER A 467 -33.08 -3.57 10.19
C SER A 467 -33.65 -2.36 10.98
N PRO A 468 -33.58 -1.12 10.44
CA PRO A 468 -33.31 -0.76 9.05
C PRO A 468 -31.86 -0.37 8.72
N ALA A 469 -30.86 -0.89 9.44
CA ALA A 469 -29.45 -0.73 9.05
C ALA A 469 -29.17 -1.35 7.67
N SER A 470 -28.16 -0.84 6.96
CA SER A 470 -27.88 -1.20 5.56
C SER A 470 -26.40 -1.38 5.23
N ILE A 471 -26.13 -2.27 4.26
CA ILE A 471 -24.81 -2.56 3.71
C ILE A 471 -24.88 -2.46 2.17
N SER A 472 -23.94 -1.73 1.55
CA SER A 472 -23.91 -1.58 0.09
C SER A 472 -22.49 -1.55 -0.48
N ASN A 473 -22.31 -2.12 -1.67
CA ASN A 473 -21.01 -2.14 -2.39
C ASN A 473 -19.86 -2.69 -1.53
N CYS A 474 -20.09 -3.69 -0.67
CA CYS A 474 -19.09 -4.22 0.25
C CYS A 474 -18.57 -5.60 -0.17
N TYR A 475 -17.35 -5.97 0.24
CA TYR A 475 -16.90 -7.36 0.03
C TYR A 475 -16.01 -7.93 1.14
N ASN A 476 -16.08 -9.26 1.29
CA ASN A 476 -15.22 -10.01 2.21
C ASN A 476 -14.42 -11.09 1.47
N THR A 477 -13.09 -11.08 1.63
CA THR A 477 -12.21 -12.22 1.30
C THR A 477 -11.55 -12.82 2.54
N GLY A 478 -11.82 -12.28 3.73
CA GLY A 478 -11.34 -12.82 5.00
C GLY A 478 -11.99 -14.16 5.35
N SER A 479 -11.19 -15.08 5.90
CA SER A 479 -11.67 -16.38 6.37
C SER A 479 -12.52 -16.22 7.64
N LEU A 480 -13.69 -16.86 7.66
CA LEU A 480 -14.63 -16.82 8.78
C LEU A 480 -14.57 -18.12 9.58
N THR A 481 -14.60 -18.06 10.91
CA THR A 481 -14.56 -19.25 11.79
C THR A 481 -15.53 -19.09 12.96
N VAL A 482 -16.36 -20.09 13.23
CA VAL A 482 -17.17 -20.17 14.45
C VAL A 482 -16.62 -21.25 15.40
N SER A 483 -16.55 -20.93 16.68
CA SER A 483 -16.14 -21.88 17.73
C SER A 483 -17.25 -22.89 18.04
N GLU A 484 -16.90 -24.14 18.34
CA GLU A 484 -17.90 -25.16 18.72
C GLU A 484 -18.56 -24.84 20.07
N GLY A 485 -19.84 -24.46 20.03
CA GLY A 485 -20.67 -24.24 21.23
C GLY A 485 -21.77 -23.21 20.97
N TYR A 486 -22.97 -23.47 21.49
CA TYR A 486 -24.19 -22.69 21.22
C TYR A 486 -24.69 -22.78 19.76
N GLN A 487 -25.76 -22.04 19.44
CA GLN A 487 -26.21 -21.87 18.05
C GLN A 487 -25.37 -20.77 17.42
N SER A 488 -24.30 -21.15 16.75
CA SER A 488 -23.39 -20.23 16.06
C SER A 488 -23.86 -19.94 14.64
N PHE A 489 -23.80 -18.67 14.23
CA PHE A 489 -24.17 -18.23 12.88
C PHE A 489 -22.98 -17.59 12.18
N MET A 490 -22.89 -17.81 10.88
CA MET A 490 -21.84 -17.28 10.03
C MET A 490 -22.43 -16.85 8.70
N HIS A 491 -22.05 -15.68 8.20
CA HIS A 491 -22.31 -15.33 6.82
C HIS A 491 -21.20 -14.47 6.20
N GLY A 492 -21.01 -14.62 4.89
CA GLY A 492 -19.96 -13.93 4.14
C GLY A 492 -20.04 -12.41 4.14
N ILE A 493 -21.23 -11.82 4.38
CA ILE A 493 -21.40 -10.39 4.65
C ILE A 493 -21.92 -10.16 6.08
N ALA A 494 -23.15 -10.56 6.39
CA ALA A 494 -23.76 -10.32 7.70
C ALA A 494 -24.89 -11.29 8.07
N ALA A 495 -25.22 -11.33 9.36
CA ALA A 495 -26.33 -12.06 9.96
C ALA A 495 -27.25 -11.10 10.73
N SER A 496 -28.48 -11.50 11.04
CA SER A 496 -29.49 -10.74 11.78
C SER A 496 -30.29 -11.68 12.66
N GLY A 497 -30.47 -11.33 13.94
CA GLY A 497 -31.31 -12.10 14.87
C GLY A 497 -31.12 -13.61 14.79
N ASN A 498 -29.87 -14.09 14.89
CA ASN A 498 -29.51 -15.51 14.79
C ASN A 498 -29.88 -16.20 13.45
N ASN A 499 -29.79 -15.49 12.33
CA ASN A 499 -29.94 -16.03 10.97
C ASN A 499 -29.00 -15.32 9.98
N PRO A 500 -28.40 -15.99 8.98
CA PRO A 500 -27.73 -15.32 7.86
C PRO A 500 -28.68 -14.35 7.13
N VAL A 501 -28.22 -13.13 6.82
CA VAL A 501 -28.93 -12.20 5.94
C VAL A 501 -28.34 -12.32 4.55
N ALA A 502 -29.18 -12.55 3.54
CA ALA A 502 -28.72 -12.66 2.17
C ALA A 502 -28.00 -11.37 1.73
N ALA A 503 -26.83 -11.50 1.11
CA ALA A 503 -25.98 -10.42 0.61
C ALA A 503 -26.56 -9.64 -0.58
N GLN A 504 -27.79 -9.98 -0.99
CA GLN A 504 -28.58 -9.37 -2.05
C GLN A 504 -30.05 -9.26 -1.60
N SER A 505 -30.27 -8.74 -0.38
CA SER A 505 -31.58 -8.43 0.20
C SER A 505 -31.95 -6.94 0.00
N ASN A 506 -32.94 -6.41 0.75
CA ASN A 506 -33.19 -4.97 0.77
C ASN A 506 -32.16 -4.23 1.66
N GLU A 507 -31.66 -4.93 2.67
CA GLU A 507 -30.72 -4.45 3.70
C GLU A 507 -29.27 -4.59 3.23
N ILE A 508 -28.94 -5.62 2.44
CA ILE A 508 -27.60 -5.82 1.87
C ILE A 508 -27.68 -5.85 0.35
N THR A 509 -27.03 -4.90 -0.32
CA THR A 509 -27.08 -4.75 -1.78
C THR A 509 -25.68 -4.75 -2.40
N ASN A 510 -25.57 -5.26 -3.64
CA ASN A 510 -24.35 -5.20 -4.45
C ASN A 510 -23.08 -5.65 -3.70
N SER A 511 -23.20 -6.65 -2.82
CA SER A 511 -22.12 -7.06 -1.92
C SER A 511 -21.74 -8.53 -2.11
N TYR A 512 -20.45 -8.84 -1.97
CA TYR A 512 -19.86 -10.10 -2.45
C TYR A 512 -18.90 -10.74 -1.45
N TYR A 513 -18.85 -12.07 -1.37
CA TYR A 513 -17.91 -12.75 -0.49
C TYR A 513 -17.22 -13.95 -1.13
N LEU A 514 -15.99 -14.21 -0.71
CA LEU A 514 -15.19 -15.33 -1.20
C LEU A 514 -15.81 -16.66 -0.78
N ASN A 515 -16.15 -17.49 -1.76
CA ASN A 515 -16.77 -18.80 -1.58
C ASN A 515 -16.15 -19.83 -2.55
N GLN A 516 -16.34 -21.13 -2.30
CA GLN A 516 -15.87 -22.21 -3.19
C GLN A 516 -16.67 -22.30 -4.49
N ALA A 517 -17.91 -21.81 -4.51
CA ALA A 517 -18.78 -21.72 -5.68
C ALA A 517 -19.52 -20.38 -5.71
N SER A 518 -19.95 -19.96 -6.89
CA SER A 518 -20.82 -18.80 -7.05
C SER A 518 -22.21 -19.09 -6.46
N THR A 519 -22.80 -18.13 -5.74
CA THR A 519 -24.18 -18.21 -5.26
C THR A 519 -25.00 -17.00 -5.73
N GLU A 520 -26.33 -17.18 -5.79
CA GLU A 520 -27.29 -16.06 -5.92
C GLU A 520 -27.08 -15.05 -4.79
N ASP A 521 -26.80 -15.57 -3.60
CA ASP A 521 -26.50 -14.88 -2.36
C ASP A 521 -25.08 -14.28 -2.30
N GLY A 522 -24.66 -13.55 -3.34
CA GLY A 522 -23.40 -12.78 -3.36
C GLY A 522 -22.06 -13.56 -3.26
N GLY A 523 -22.08 -14.87 -3.00
CA GLY A 523 -20.88 -15.70 -2.94
C GLY A 523 -20.21 -15.81 -4.32
N ARG A 524 -18.88 -15.70 -4.35
CA ARG A 524 -18.09 -15.63 -5.59
C ARG A 524 -16.76 -16.37 -5.44
N THR A 525 -16.33 -17.03 -6.51
CA THR A 525 -15.10 -17.84 -6.49
C THR A 525 -13.84 -16.98 -6.50
N GLN A 526 -12.73 -17.55 -6.04
CA GLN A 526 -11.41 -16.88 -6.12
C GLN A 526 -11.03 -16.47 -7.55
N ALA A 527 -11.49 -17.22 -8.56
CA ALA A 527 -11.30 -16.87 -9.98
C ALA A 527 -12.10 -15.63 -10.39
N GLN A 528 -13.35 -15.49 -9.92
CA GLN A 528 -14.17 -14.30 -10.14
C GLN A 528 -13.60 -13.08 -9.42
N PHE A 529 -13.15 -13.25 -8.17
CA PHE A 529 -12.42 -12.20 -7.43
C PHE A 529 -11.13 -11.77 -8.14
N LYS A 530 -10.39 -12.66 -8.81
CA LYS A 530 -9.20 -12.34 -9.63
C LYS A 530 -9.50 -11.77 -11.02
N SER A 531 -10.72 -11.92 -11.53
CA SER A 531 -11.06 -11.60 -12.92
C SER A 531 -11.28 -10.11 -13.19
N GLY A 532 -11.65 -9.33 -12.17
CA GLY A 532 -12.20 -7.98 -12.33
C GLY A 532 -13.72 -7.89 -12.24
N GLU A 533 -14.46 -9.01 -12.35
CA GLU A 533 -15.93 -9.06 -12.21
C GLU A 533 -16.41 -8.24 -11.00
N ILE A 534 -15.82 -8.50 -9.83
CA ILE A 534 -16.27 -7.92 -8.57
C ILE A 534 -15.97 -6.40 -8.54
N ALA A 535 -14.83 -5.95 -9.05
CA ALA A 535 -14.53 -4.52 -9.15
C ALA A 535 -15.50 -3.78 -10.08
N TYR A 536 -15.92 -4.40 -11.19
CA TYR A 536 -16.91 -3.83 -12.09
C TYR A 536 -18.32 -3.77 -11.46
N LEU A 537 -18.76 -4.87 -10.81
CA LEU A 537 -20.05 -4.94 -10.13
C LEU A 537 -20.15 -3.93 -8.97
N LEU A 538 -19.14 -3.85 -8.11
CA LEU A 538 -19.09 -2.93 -6.96
C LEU A 538 -19.20 -1.44 -7.35
N ASN A 539 -18.75 -1.07 -8.56
CA ASN A 539 -18.94 0.30 -9.09
C ASN A 539 -20.34 0.54 -9.68
N GLY A 540 -21.28 -0.39 -9.53
CA GLY A 540 -22.63 -0.31 -10.11
C GLY A 540 -22.71 -0.84 -11.54
N SER A 541 -21.86 -1.79 -11.92
CA SER A 541 -21.76 -2.34 -13.28
C SER A 541 -21.45 -1.29 -14.35
N THR A 542 -20.44 -0.45 -14.10
CA THR A 542 -19.97 0.60 -15.02
C THR A 542 -18.47 0.86 -14.89
N SER A 543 -17.85 1.27 -15.99
CA SER A 543 -16.45 1.75 -16.08
C SER A 543 -16.36 3.27 -16.28
N GLN A 544 -17.45 4.00 -16.02
CA GLN A 544 -17.59 5.44 -16.31
C GLN A 544 -17.87 6.25 -15.04
N GLY A 545 -17.31 7.45 -14.96
CA GLY A 545 -17.47 8.36 -13.81
C GLY A 545 -16.41 8.18 -12.73
N LYS A 546 -16.72 8.59 -11.49
CA LYS A 546 -15.83 8.41 -10.33
C LYS A 546 -15.98 6.98 -9.80
N LEU A 547 -15.13 6.09 -10.29
CA LEU A 547 -15.01 4.72 -9.76
C LEU A 547 -14.37 4.77 -8.36
N ILE A 548 -14.83 3.88 -7.47
CA ILE A 548 -14.28 3.69 -6.12
C ILE A 548 -13.32 2.51 -6.12
N PHE A 549 -13.79 1.38 -6.65
CA PHE A 549 -13.00 0.17 -6.76
C PHE A 549 -12.28 0.07 -8.10
N GLY A 550 -11.09 -0.51 -8.09
CA GLY A 550 -10.34 -0.89 -9.28
C GLY A 550 -9.50 -2.13 -9.00
N GLN A 551 -8.97 -2.75 -10.05
CA GLN A 551 -8.23 -4.00 -9.94
C GLN A 551 -7.26 -4.17 -11.11
N THR A 552 -6.00 -4.47 -10.82
CA THR A 552 -5.00 -4.83 -11.82
C THR A 552 -5.16 -6.31 -12.20
N ILE A 553 -5.44 -6.57 -13.47
CA ILE A 553 -5.78 -7.89 -14.01
C ILE A 553 -4.60 -8.39 -14.85
N GLY A 554 -3.98 -9.48 -14.40
CA GLY A 554 -2.83 -10.08 -15.08
C GLY A 554 -1.50 -9.34 -14.88
N GLY A 555 -0.45 -9.84 -15.53
CA GLY A 555 0.92 -9.36 -15.33
C GLY A 555 1.50 -9.70 -13.95
N ALA A 556 2.64 -9.08 -13.61
CA ALA A 556 3.34 -9.33 -12.34
C ALA A 556 2.67 -8.69 -11.12
N ASN A 557 1.79 -7.70 -11.35
CA ASN A 557 1.11 -6.92 -10.31
C ASN A 557 -0.39 -7.28 -10.23
N ALA A 558 -0.78 -8.46 -10.71
CA ALA A 558 -2.16 -8.93 -10.66
C ALA A 558 -2.68 -8.95 -9.21
N GLN A 559 -3.90 -8.45 -8.99
CA GLN A 559 -4.50 -8.33 -7.67
C GLN A 559 -5.58 -9.40 -7.46
N ASP A 560 -5.58 -10.04 -6.29
CA ASP A 560 -6.44 -11.20 -6.00
C ASP A 560 -7.89 -10.84 -5.64
N ALA A 561 -8.15 -9.55 -5.44
CA ALA A 561 -9.44 -8.94 -5.18
C ALA A 561 -9.39 -7.45 -5.66
N PRO A 562 -10.53 -6.74 -5.68
CA PRO A 562 -10.55 -5.28 -5.87
C PRO A 562 -9.73 -4.53 -4.81
N VAL A 563 -9.43 -3.26 -5.07
CA VAL A 563 -8.91 -2.28 -4.09
C VAL A 563 -9.49 -0.89 -4.35
N PHE A 564 -9.42 0.02 -3.38
CA PHE A 564 -9.74 1.43 -3.64
C PHE A 564 -8.73 2.07 -4.61
N GLY A 565 -9.22 2.84 -5.58
CA GLY A 565 -8.37 3.60 -6.51
C GLY A 565 -7.48 2.77 -7.45
N GLY A 566 -7.73 1.47 -7.58
CA GLY A 566 -6.98 0.58 -8.47
C GLY A 566 -7.23 0.85 -9.97
N ALA A 567 -6.61 0.03 -10.84
CA ALA A 567 -6.80 0.15 -12.29
C ALA A 567 -8.27 -0.04 -12.70
N THR A 568 -8.75 0.76 -13.66
CA THR A 568 -10.12 0.67 -14.18
C THR A 568 -10.39 -0.70 -14.79
N VAL A 569 -11.52 -1.31 -14.44
CA VAL A 569 -11.99 -2.56 -15.07
C VAL A 569 -13.09 -2.24 -16.08
N TYR A 570 -12.90 -2.75 -17.29
CA TYR A 570 -13.86 -2.76 -18.39
C TYR A 570 -14.50 -4.13 -18.50
N ALA A 571 -15.77 -4.17 -18.90
CA ALA A 571 -16.51 -5.40 -19.18
C ALA A 571 -16.92 -5.45 -20.65
N GLY A 572 -16.86 -6.62 -21.28
CA GLY A 572 -17.25 -6.82 -22.66
C GLY A 572 -16.91 -8.21 -23.18
N TYR A 573 -17.25 -8.49 -24.43
CA TYR A 573 -16.92 -9.75 -25.07
C TYR A 573 -15.49 -9.68 -25.62
N GLU A 574 -14.66 -10.68 -25.32
CA GLU A 574 -13.27 -10.75 -25.83
C GLU A 574 -13.23 -11.28 -27.27
N PHE A 575 -14.09 -12.25 -27.58
CA PHE A 575 -14.17 -12.88 -28.90
C PHE A 575 -15.63 -13.02 -29.37
N CYS A 576 -15.83 -13.22 -30.69
CA CYS A 576 -17.15 -13.53 -31.26
C CYS A 576 -17.78 -14.82 -30.70
N TYR A 577 -16.99 -15.71 -30.10
CA TYR A 577 -17.44 -16.97 -29.48
C TYR A 577 -17.45 -16.91 -27.94
N SER A 578 -17.21 -15.76 -27.32
CA SER A 578 -17.35 -15.59 -25.87
C SER A 578 -18.82 -15.73 -25.47
N GLU A 579 -19.17 -16.81 -24.75
CA GLU A 579 -20.54 -17.06 -24.26
C GLU A 579 -20.95 -16.09 -23.15
N ASN A 580 -19.98 -15.53 -22.43
CA ASN A 580 -20.15 -14.60 -21.32
C ASN A 580 -19.23 -13.38 -21.52
N ILE A 581 -19.50 -12.29 -20.79
CA ILE A 581 -18.61 -11.13 -20.75
C ILE A 581 -17.31 -11.45 -19.99
N SER A 582 -16.18 -11.06 -20.60
CA SER A 582 -14.86 -10.98 -19.97
C SER A 582 -14.68 -9.62 -19.28
N TYR A 583 -13.65 -9.54 -18.42
CA TYR A 583 -13.25 -8.32 -17.71
C TYR A 583 -11.75 -8.06 -17.93
N GLY A 584 -11.34 -6.79 -18.01
CA GLY A 584 -9.94 -6.43 -18.30
C GLY A 584 -9.62 -4.95 -18.08
N ASN A 585 -8.34 -4.58 -18.11
CA ASN A 585 -7.88 -3.18 -17.95
C ASN A 585 -7.68 -2.41 -19.27
N ASP A 586 -7.76 -3.07 -20.43
CA ASP A 586 -7.82 -2.40 -21.73
C ASP A 586 -9.24 -2.47 -22.27
N GLN A 587 -9.82 -1.32 -22.61
CA GLN A 587 -11.13 -1.24 -23.25
C GLN A 587 -11.07 -1.67 -24.72
N ASN A 588 -9.91 -1.56 -25.37
CA ASN A 588 -9.75 -1.83 -26.81
C ASN A 588 -9.69 -3.34 -27.12
N SER A 589 -9.41 -4.18 -26.13
CA SER A 589 -9.47 -5.65 -26.24
C SER A 589 -10.85 -6.23 -25.92
N LEU A 590 -11.86 -5.41 -25.65
CA LEU A 590 -13.21 -5.85 -25.24
C LEU A 590 -14.29 -5.15 -26.09
N PHE A 591 -15.16 -5.95 -26.69
CA PHE A 591 -16.26 -5.49 -27.51
C PHE A 591 -17.53 -5.30 -26.66
N ALA A 592 -18.16 -4.12 -26.74
CA ALA A 592 -19.35 -3.76 -25.96
C ALA A 592 -20.60 -4.62 -26.27
N SER A 593 -20.58 -5.32 -27.40
CA SER A 593 -21.53 -6.37 -27.80
C SER A 593 -20.74 -7.53 -28.42
N GLN A 594 -21.25 -8.76 -28.31
CA GLN A 594 -20.62 -9.93 -28.91
C GLN A 594 -20.36 -9.70 -30.41
N PRO A 595 -19.10 -9.79 -30.89
CA PRO A 595 -18.80 -9.56 -32.30
C PRO A 595 -19.44 -10.62 -33.20
N GLU A 596 -19.88 -10.21 -34.39
CA GLU A 596 -20.40 -11.13 -35.39
C GLU A 596 -19.30 -12.09 -35.89
N HIS A 597 -19.70 -13.29 -36.31
CA HIS A 597 -18.78 -14.25 -36.92
C HIS A 597 -18.41 -13.80 -38.34
N ASN A 598 -17.12 -13.61 -38.59
CA ASN A 598 -16.61 -13.20 -39.90
C ASN A 598 -16.56 -14.40 -40.88
N ILE A 599 -17.72 -14.80 -41.41
CA ILE A 599 -17.89 -15.92 -42.35
C ILE A 599 -17.46 -15.48 -43.77
N THR A 600 -16.16 -15.30 -44.01
CA THR A 600 -15.61 -14.78 -45.28
C THR A 600 -14.35 -15.51 -45.78
N GLY A 601 -14.06 -16.70 -45.27
CA GLY A 601 -12.89 -17.50 -45.67
C GLY A 601 -13.04 -18.27 -47.00
N GLU A 602 -12.08 -19.15 -47.28
CA GLU A 602 -12.20 -20.14 -48.37
C GLU A 602 -13.33 -21.14 -48.10
N TYR A 603 -13.96 -21.66 -49.17
CA TYR A 603 -15.02 -22.66 -49.06
C TYR A 603 -14.47 -24.04 -48.71
N GLN A 604 -14.91 -24.58 -47.58
CA GLN A 604 -14.82 -26.00 -47.25
C GLN A 604 -15.98 -26.75 -47.91
N SER A 605 -15.82 -28.05 -48.21
CA SER A 605 -16.85 -28.85 -48.88
C SER A 605 -16.85 -30.33 -48.50
N ASN A 606 -18.04 -30.95 -48.55
CA ASN A 606 -18.25 -32.40 -48.49
C ASN A 606 -19.47 -32.79 -49.35
N GLU A 607 -19.89 -34.05 -49.32
CA GLU A 607 -21.03 -34.57 -50.10
C GLU A 607 -22.37 -33.80 -49.92
N ASN A 608 -22.55 -33.11 -48.78
CA ASN A 608 -23.78 -32.41 -48.43
C ASN A 608 -23.81 -30.94 -48.88
N GLY A 609 -22.67 -30.38 -49.31
CA GLY A 609 -22.56 -28.97 -49.73
C GLY A 609 -21.22 -28.34 -49.36
N HIS A 610 -21.20 -27.00 -49.34
CA HIS A 610 -20.04 -26.18 -49.03
C HIS A 610 -20.38 -25.06 -48.05
N TRP A 611 -19.40 -24.63 -47.26
CA TRP A 611 -19.54 -23.60 -46.23
C TRP A 611 -18.22 -22.87 -46.01
N GLN A 612 -18.26 -21.74 -45.30
CA GLN A 612 -17.08 -21.01 -44.85
C GLN A 612 -16.99 -21.10 -43.32
N ILE A 613 -15.78 -20.98 -42.78
CA ILE A 613 -15.51 -20.95 -41.34
C ILE A 613 -15.17 -19.51 -40.92
N CYS A 614 -15.55 -19.12 -39.71
CA CYS A 614 -15.26 -17.83 -39.12
C CYS A 614 -13.74 -17.51 -39.17
N GLN A 615 -13.40 -16.33 -39.69
CA GLN A 615 -12.01 -15.87 -39.81
C GLN A 615 -11.50 -15.11 -38.57
N ASN A 616 -12.34 -14.94 -37.55
CA ASN A 616 -11.91 -14.33 -36.28
C ASN A 616 -11.01 -15.32 -35.53
N GLN A 617 -9.86 -14.85 -35.04
CA GLN A 617 -8.84 -15.70 -34.41
C GLN A 617 -9.43 -16.56 -33.28
N GLY A 618 -9.10 -17.86 -33.30
CA GLY A 618 -9.59 -18.84 -32.31
C GLY A 618 -11.01 -19.37 -32.57
N CYS A 619 -11.78 -18.77 -33.48
CA CYS A 619 -13.16 -19.18 -33.74
C CYS A 619 -13.24 -20.37 -34.72
N SER A 620 -13.94 -21.42 -34.32
CA SER A 620 -14.25 -22.59 -35.16
C SER A 620 -15.65 -22.57 -35.79
N GLN A 621 -16.43 -21.49 -35.58
CA GLN A 621 -17.83 -21.45 -35.98
C GLN A 621 -18.01 -21.53 -37.50
N GLN A 622 -18.92 -22.41 -37.90
CA GLN A 622 -19.22 -22.75 -39.29
C GLN A 622 -20.44 -21.96 -39.78
N GLY A 623 -20.32 -21.35 -40.96
CA GLY A 623 -21.43 -20.72 -41.66
C GLY A 623 -22.45 -21.74 -42.18
N GLN A 624 -23.56 -21.23 -42.75
CA GLN A 624 -24.58 -22.08 -43.36
C GLN A 624 -23.97 -22.98 -44.46
N VAL A 625 -24.35 -24.27 -44.45
CA VAL A 625 -24.04 -25.18 -45.57
C VAL A 625 -24.95 -24.85 -46.74
N ILE A 626 -24.33 -24.52 -47.87
CA ILE A 626 -24.98 -24.23 -49.14
C ILE A 626 -24.88 -25.50 -50.02
N PRO A 627 -25.99 -26.04 -50.55
CA PRO A 627 -25.94 -27.16 -51.47
C PRO A 627 -25.11 -26.87 -52.72
N HIS A 628 -24.45 -27.88 -53.28
CA HIS A 628 -23.62 -27.70 -54.47
C HIS A 628 -24.43 -27.26 -55.69
N THR A 629 -23.91 -26.25 -56.38
CA THR A 629 -24.44 -25.78 -57.67
C THR A 629 -23.55 -26.32 -58.79
N PRO A 630 -24.05 -27.10 -59.74
CA PRO A 630 -23.21 -27.69 -60.79
C PRO A 630 -22.63 -26.63 -61.71
N SER A 631 -21.38 -26.83 -62.12
CA SER A 631 -20.71 -26.08 -63.17
C SER A 631 -21.36 -26.30 -64.54
N SER A 632 -21.33 -25.27 -65.38
CA SER A 632 -21.66 -25.37 -66.81
C SER A 632 -20.54 -25.99 -67.64
N GLU A 633 -19.33 -26.06 -67.09
CA GLU A 633 -18.14 -26.65 -67.70
C GLU A 633 -17.73 -27.91 -66.93
N LEU A 634 -17.50 -29.01 -67.65
CA LEU A 634 -16.99 -30.27 -67.11
C LEU A 634 -15.46 -30.23 -67.06
N ILE A 635 -14.85 -30.75 -65.99
CA ILE A 635 -13.39 -30.90 -65.90
C ILE A 635 -12.97 -32.29 -66.38
N ASN A 636 -11.66 -32.50 -66.60
CA ASN A 636 -11.07 -33.78 -66.99
C ASN A 636 -11.59 -34.40 -68.30
N VAL A 637 -12.34 -33.66 -69.12
CA VAL A 637 -12.85 -34.11 -70.43
C VAL A 637 -11.69 -34.50 -71.35
N SER A 638 -11.73 -35.71 -71.91
CA SER A 638 -10.81 -36.17 -72.96
C SER A 638 -11.59 -36.86 -74.08
N GLN A 639 -11.11 -36.73 -75.32
CA GLN A 639 -11.65 -37.46 -76.47
C GLN A 639 -10.94 -38.81 -76.60
N PRO A 640 -11.64 -39.90 -76.95
CA PRO A 640 -11.00 -41.19 -77.20
C PRO A 640 -10.12 -41.14 -78.45
N THR A 641 -9.12 -42.01 -78.49
CA THR A 641 -8.28 -42.29 -79.66
C THR A 641 -8.25 -43.81 -79.90
N ALA A 642 -7.60 -44.26 -80.97
CA ALA A 642 -7.41 -45.70 -81.20
C ALA A 642 -6.44 -46.38 -80.20
N SER A 643 -5.69 -45.59 -79.41
CA SER A 643 -4.72 -46.11 -78.41
C SER A 643 -5.10 -45.78 -76.96
N GLN A 644 -5.98 -44.81 -76.71
CA GLN A 644 -6.38 -44.38 -75.36
C GLN A 644 -7.89 -44.13 -75.26
N GLU A 645 -8.47 -44.53 -74.13
CA GLU A 645 -9.86 -44.25 -73.78
C GLU A 645 -10.10 -42.75 -73.61
N GLY A 646 -11.32 -42.29 -73.93
CA GLY A 646 -11.78 -40.95 -73.64
C GLY A 646 -12.47 -40.85 -72.27
N TYR A 647 -12.87 -39.65 -71.89
CA TYR A 647 -13.59 -39.40 -70.64
C TYR A 647 -14.61 -38.28 -70.84
N THR A 648 -15.88 -38.53 -70.45
CA THR A 648 -16.94 -37.52 -70.61
C THR A 648 -16.73 -36.28 -69.75
N GLY A 649 -15.85 -36.36 -68.74
CA GLY A 649 -15.54 -35.30 -67.79
C GLY A 649 -16.46 -35.28 -66.56
N ASP A 650 -15.96 -34.69 -65.49
CA ASP A 650 -16.60 -34.62 -64.18
C ASP A 650 -17.44 -33.36 -64.02
N THR A 651 -18.59 -33.49 -63.37
CA THR A 651 -19.40 -32.35 -62.92
C THR A 651 -18.90 -31.89 -61.56
N VAL A 652 -18.32 -30.68 -61.49
CA VAL A 652 -17.90 -30.04 -60.23
C VAL A 652 -18.87 -28.95 -59.79
N CYS A 653 -18.83 -28.62 -58.49
CA CYS A 653 -19.52 -27.46 -57.94
C CYS A 653 -18.84 -26.16 -58.41
N SER A 654 -19.61 -25.23 -58.98
CA SER A 654 -19.11 -23.96 -59.52
C SER A 654 -18.57 -22.97 -58.48
N ILE A 655 -18.80 -23.23 -57.19
CA ILE A 655 -18.41 -22.35 -56.07
C ILE A 655 -17.16 -22.87 -55.34
N CYS A 656 -17.02 -24.19 -55.20
CA CYS A 656 -15.98 -24.81 -54.36
C CYS A 656 -15.17 -25.93 -55.03
N GLY A 657 -15.45 -26.28 -56.30
CA GLY A 657 -14.74 -27.31 -57.05
C GLY A 657 -15.01 -28.76 -56.63
N TYR A 658 -15.86 -29.01 -55.63
CA TYR A 658 -16.22 -30.37 -55.19
C TYR A 658 -16.81 -31.20 -56.35
N VAL A 659 -16.29 -32.41 -56.58
CA VAL A 659 -16.79 -33.32 -57.63
C VAL A 659 -18.16 -33.88 -57.22
N MET A 660 -19.21 -33.42 -57.90
CA MET A 660 -20.60 -33.81 -57.65
C MET A 660 -20.97 -35.12 -58.36
N ALA A 661 -20.41 -35.36 -59.55
CA ALA A 661 -20.57 -36.59 -60.31
C ALA A 661 -19.34 -36.84 -61.17
N TYR A 662 -18.86 -38.07 -61.17
CA TYR A 662 -17.75 -38.50 -62.02
C TYR A 662 -18.21 -38.77 -63.45
N GLY A 663 -17.35 -38.48 -64.42
CA GLY A 663 -17.54 -38.84 -65.82
C GLY A 663 -17.50 -40.35 -66.07
N GLN A 664 -17.91 -40.75 -67.27
CA GLN A 664 -17.77 -42.12 -67.77
C GLN A 664 -16.56 -42.21 -68.72
N THR A 665 -15.88 -43.36 -68.67
CA THR A 665 -14.93 -43.77 -69.72
C THR A 665 -15.66 -43.86 -71.06
N ILE A 666 -14.99 -43.42 -72.12
CA ILE A 666 -15.43 -43.55 -73.51
C ILE A 666 -14.50 -44.56 -74.17
N ASP A 667 -15.06 -45.61 -74.75
CA ASP A 667 -14.29 -46.66 -75.42
C ASP A 667 -13.31 -46.08 -76.47
N LYS A 668 -12.16 -46.74 -76.63
CA LYS A 668 -11.19 -46.45 -77.68
C LYS A 668 -11.87 -46.42 -79.05
N LEU A 669 -11.38 -45.58 -79.95
CA LEU A 669 -11.83 -45.57 -81.34
C LEU A 669 -11.40 -46.85 -82.07
N ALA A 670 -12.15 -47.22 -83.10
CA ALA A 670 -11.73 -48.27 -84.03
C ALA A 670 -10.40 -47.86 -84.70
N PRO A 671 -9.49 -48.82 -84.94
CA PRO A 671 -8.19 -48.53 -85.54
C PRO A 671 -8.33 -48.00 -86.98
N SER A 672 -7.35 -47.19 -87.40
CA SER A 672 -7.20 -46.71 -88.77
C SER A 672 -5.77 -46.94 -89.27
N ILE A 673 -5.55 -46.96 -90.59
CA ILE A 673 -4.19 -47.01 -91.16
C ILE A 673 -3.65 -45.59 -91.33
N THR A 674 -2.47 -45.37 -90.75
CA THR A 674 -1.71 -44.12 -90.84
C THR A 674 -0.61 -44.18 -91.89
N GLN A 675 -0.08 -45.38 -92.22
CA GLN A 675 0.88 -45.56 -93.31
C GLN A 675 0.88 -46.98 -93.89
N GLY A 676 1.25 -47.13 -95.16
CA GLY A 676 1.61 -48.42 -95.76
C GLY A 676 0.52 -49.17 -96.53
N ASP A 677 -0.67 -48.59 -96.75
CA ASP A 677 -1.66 -49.18 -97.65
C ASP A 677 -1.26 -49.10 -99.14
N ASN A 678 -1.78 -50.03 -99.96
CA ASN A 678 -1.57 -50.17 -101.42
C ASN A 678 -0.11 -50.36 -101.84
N VAL A 679 0.75 -50.89 -100.95
CA VAL A 679 2.20 -51.01 -101.17
C VAL A 679 2.54 -52.15 -102.13
N GLN A 680 3.62 -51.94 -102.90
CA GLN A 680 4.16 -52.90 -103.88
C GLN A 680 5.48 -53.50 -103.36
N TYR A 681 5.71 -54.79 -103.59
CA TYR A 681 6.96 -55.48 -103.24
C TYR A 681 7.44 -56.37 -104.39
N THR A 682 8.73 -56.29 -104.72
CA THR A 682 9.35 -57.09 -105.78
C THR A 682 10.41 -58.01 -105.16
N PRO A 683 10.16 -59.34 -105.09
CA PRO A 683 11.10 -60.32 -104.57
C PRO A 683 12.50 -60.17 -105.15
N GLY A 684 13.50 -60.09 -104.27
CA GLY A 684 14.92 -59.99 -104.64
C GLY A 684 15.43 -58.62 -105.09
N GLU A 685 14.56 -57.64 -105.37
CA GLU A 685 14.99 -56.26 -105.72
C GLU A 685 14.76 -55.26 -104.57
N THR A 686 13.70 -55.42 -103.79
CA THR A 686 13.39 -54.48 -102.69
C THR A 686 14.27 -54.75 -101.46
N SER A 687 15.15 -53.80 -101.12
CA SER A 687 16.21 -53.98 -100.11
C SER A 687 15.75 -53.96 -98.64
N GLN A 688 14.52 -53.53 -98.37
CA GLN A 688 13.83 -53.74 -97.10
C GLN A 688 12.37 -54.14 -97.36
N PRO A 689 11.77 -55.01 -96.53
CA PRO A 689 10.36 -55.37 -96.66
C PRO A 689 9.44 -54.19 -96.33
N PRO A 690 8.23 -54.14 -96.91
CA PRO A 690 7.23 -53.13 -96.59
C PRO A 690 6.75 -53.23 -95.14
N TYR A 691 6.33 -52.07 -94.61
CA TYR A 691 5.69 -51.96 -93.32
C TYR A 691 4.35 -51.20 -93.43
N PHE A 692 3.47 -51.50 -92.49
CA PHE A 692 2.11 -51.05 -92.37
C PHE A 692 1.95 -50.45 -90.97
N GLN A 693 1.21 -49.36 -90.84
CA GLN A 693 1.11 -48.63 -89.58
C GLN A 693 -0.32 -48.20 -89.30
N SER A 694 -0.71 -48.30 -88.02
CA SER A 694 -2.02 -47.96 -87.49
C SER A 694 -1.88 -47.07 -86.26
N ASP A 695 -2.89 -46.26 -85.98
CA ASP A 695 -3.00 -45.40 -84.79
C ASP A 695 -3.32 -46.15 -83.47
N ALA A 696 -3.57 -47.46 -83.56
CA ALA A 696 -3.81 -48.36 -82.43
C ALA A 696 -2.62 -48.47 -81.44
N SER A 697 -2.90 -48.97 -80.22
CA SER A 697 -1.83 -49.48 -79.35
C SER A 697 -1.45 -50.92 -79.71
N ILE A 698 -0.18 -51.27 -79.52
CA ILE A 698 0.28 -52.66 -79.51
C ILE A 698 -0.33 -53.48 -78.38
N ASP A 699 -0.78 -52.85 -77.30
CA ASP A 699 -1.46 -53.56 -76.20
C ASP A 699 -2.81 -54.14 -76.66
N ASP A 700 -3.44 -53.51 -77.65
CA ASP A 700 -4.69 -53.97 -78.27
C ASP A 700 -4.45 -54.99 -79.40
N PHE A 701 -3.22 -55.20 -79.85
CA PHE A 701 -2.92 -56.01 -81.04
C PHE A 701 -3.06 -57.52 -80.77
N MET A 702 -3.89 -58.18 -81.58
CA MET A 702 -4.19 -59.60 -81.44
C MET A 702 -3.43 -60.48 -82.44
N ARG A 703 -3.46 -60.14 -83.74
CA ARG A 703 -2.93 -60.98 -84.83
C ARG A 703 -2.91 -60.26 -86.19
N VAL A 704 -2.29 -60.89 -87.18
CA VAL A 704 -2.39 -60.53 -88.60
C VAL A 704 -2.98 -61.69 -89.41
N LEU A 705 -3.85 -61.38 -90.36
CA LEU A 705 -4.32 -62.30 -91.39
C LEU A 705 -3.79 -61.86 -92.76
N LEU A 706 -3.49 -62.81 -93.65
CA LEU A 706 -3.28 -62.59 -95.09
C LEU A 706 -4.36 -63.34 -95.86
N ASP A 707 -5.11 -62.65 -96.71
CA ASP A 707 -6.25 -63.21 -97.48
C ASP A 707 -7.25 -64.00 -96.61
N GLY A 708 -7.42 -63.57 -95.35
CA GLY A 708 -8.28 -64.21 -94.36
C GLY A 708 -7.68 -65.44 -93.65
N GLN A 709 -6.39 -65.74 -93.79
CA GLN A 709 -5.69 -66.79 -93.03
C GLN A 709 -4.64 -66.22 -92.07
N GLU A 710 -4.60 -66.76 -90.85
CA GLU A 710 -3.77 -66.21 -89.77
C GLU A 710 -2.28 -66.51 -89.99
N ILE A 711 -1.46 -65.47 -89.88
CA ILE A 711 -0.03 -65.53 -90.15
C ILE A 711 0.71 -65.86 -88.86
N ALA A 712 1.61 -66.85 -88.88
CA ALA A 712 2.45 -67.17 -87.73
C ALA A 712 3.40 -66.00 -87.40
N GLY A 713 3.46 -65.60 -86.12
CA GLY A 713 4.16 -64.40 -85.64
C GLY A 713 5.69 -64.36 -85.81
N ASN A 714 6.31 -65.39 -86.39
CA ASN A 714 7.72 -65.37 -86.84
C ASN A 714 7.89 -64.83 -88.28
N ASN A 715 6.79 -64.69 -89.03
CA ASN A 715 6.76 -64.21 -90.41
C ASN A 715 6.57 -62.68 -90.51
N TYR A 716 6.39 -62.01 -89.37
CA TYR A 716 6.30 -60.55 -89.26
C TYR A 716 6.93 -60.08 -87.94
N THR A 717 7.05 -58.76 -87.80
CA THR A 717 7.44 -58.06 -86.58
C THR A 717 6.37 -57.01 -86.28
N ALA A 718 6.02 -56.87 -85.00
CA ALA A 718 5.00 -55.95 -84.52
C ALA A 718 5.63 -55.09 -83.42
N GLU A 719 5.62 -53.76 -83.59
CA GLU A 719 6.26 -52.81 -82.68
C GLU A 719 5.40 -51.56 -82.46
N GLN A 720 5.48 -50.97 -81.26
CA GLN A 720 4.95 -49.63 -81.00
C GLN A 720 6.01 -48.58 -81.33
N ASN A 721 5.65 -47.50 -82.03
CA ASN A 721 6.48 -46.31 -82.11
C ASN A 721 5.62 -45.04 -81.96
N GLU A 722 6.25 -43.88 -82.16
CA GLU A 722 5.65 -42.55 -81.98
C GLU A 722 4.42 -42.28 -82.88
N ASN A 723 4.29 -42.98 -84.01
CA ASN A 723 3.15 -42.87 -84.94
C ASN A 723 2.15 -44.04 -84.84
N GLY A 724 2.18 -44.79 -83.72
CA GLY A 724 1.25 -45.90 -83.43
C GLY A 724 1.85 -47.30 -83.67
N PHE A 725 0.99 -48.32 -83.62
CA PHE A 725 1.33 -49.72 -83.91
C PHE A 725 1.85 -49.90 -85.33
N ARG A 726 2.97 -50.60 -85.50
CA ARG A 726 3.60 -50.88 -86.79
C ARG A 726 3.86 -52.37 -86.99
N LEU A 727 3.44 -52.87 -88.15
CA LEU A 727 3.69 -54.20 -88.66
C LEU A 727 4.74 -54.13 -89.78
N ALA A 728 5.82 -54.91 -89.69
CA ALA A 728 6.76 -55.09 -90.81
C ALA A 728 6.94 -56.59 -91.09
N PHE A 729 6.74 -56.99 -92.35
CA PHE A 729 6.84 -58.40 -92.74
C PHE A 729 8.28 -58.88 -92.82
N ASN A 730 8.50 -60.17 -92.52
CA ASN A 730 9.81 -60.80 -92.66
C ASN A 730 10.06 -61.13 -94.15
N ALA A 731 11.15 -60.64 -94.73
CA ALA A 731 11.37 -60.69 -96.18
C ALA A 731 11.40 -62.12 -96.75
N GLU A 732 11.89 -63.09 -95.97
CA GLU A 732 11.85 -64.50 -96.36
C GLU A 732 10.43 -65.03 -96.56
N TYR A 733 9.46 -64.57 -95.76
CA TYR A 733 8.05 -64.96 -95.89
C TYR A 733 7.40 -64.33 -97.13
N LEU A 734 7.63 -63.04 -97.39
CA LEU A 734 7.09 -62.37 -98.59
C LEU A 734 7.55 -63.04 -99.89
N ASN A 735 8.79 -63.54 -99.93
CA ASN A 735 9.33 -64.29 -101.07
C ASN A 735 8.66 -65.66 -101.29
N THR A 736 7.79 -66.14 -100.38
CA THR A 736 6.99 -67.37 -100.56
C THR A 736 5.59 -67.11 -101.11
N LEU A 737 5.16 -65.85 -101.19
CA LEU A 737 3.82 -65.48 -101.64
C LEU A 737 3.71 -65.54 -103.18
N PRO A 738 2.55 -65.94 -103.74
CA PRO A 738 2.27 -65.80 -105.17
C PRO A 738 2.36 -64.35 -105.66
N THR A 739 2.55 -64.15 -106.97
CA THR A 739 2.43 -62.81 -107.57
C THR A 739 0.96 -62.42 -107.70
N GLY A 740 0.56 -61.32 -107.06
CA GLY A 740 -0.83 -60.83 -106.98
C GLY A 740 -0.98 -59.78 -105.89
N THR A 741 -2.18 -59.22 -105.73
CA THR A 741 -2.52 -58.38 -104.57
C THR A 741 -3.09 -59.26 -103.47
N HIS A 742 -2.46 -59.19 -102.30
CA HIS A 742 -2.87 -59.83 -101.07
C HIS A 742 -3.45 -58.79 -100.11
N LYS A 743 -4.44 -59.20 -99.31
CA LYS A 743 -5.09 -58.37 -98.31
C LYS A 743 -4.55 -58.71 -96.93
N ILE A 744 -3.90 -57.75 -96.29
CA ILE A 744 -3.40 -57.84 -94.92
C ILE A 744 -4.48 -57.28 -94.00
N GLU A 745 -4.93 -58.05 -93.02
CA GLU A 745 -5.82 -57.57 -91.97
C GLU A 745 -5.07 -57.57 -90.63
N MET A 746 -4.86 -56.39 -90.05
CA MET A 746 -4.30 -56.22 -88.69
C MET A 746 -5.47 -56.16 -87.71
N VAL A 747 -5.54 -57.12 -86.79
CA VAL A 747 -6.66 -57.29 -85.86
C VAL A 747 -6.27 -56.84 -84.46
N PHE A 748 -7.09 -55.97 -83.88
CA PHE A 748 -6.97 -55.43 -82.54
C PHE A 748 -8.25 -55.72 -81.73
N GLU A 749 -8.22 -55.57 -80.40
CA GLU A 749 -9.41 -55.76 -79.55
C GLU A 749 -10.57 -54.82 -79.92
N THR A 750 -10.26 -53.62 -80.42
CA THR A 750 -11.21 -52.57 -80.80
C THR A 750 -11.74 -52.69 -82.24
N GLY A 751 -11.22 -53.63 -83.04
CA GLY A 751 -11.57 -53.82 -84.45
C GLY A 751 -10.35 -54.19 -85.31
N SER A 752 -10.53 -54.27 -86.62
CA SER A 752 -9.44 -54.56 -87.56
C SER A 752 -9.33 -53.50 -88.65
N VAL A 753 -8.13 -53.41 -89.24
CA VAL A 753 -7.86 -52.59 -90.43
C VAL A 753 -7.23 -53.42 -91.53
N GLU A 754 -7.60 -53.11 -92.77
CA GLU A 754 -7.07 -53.76 -93.96
C GLU A 754 -6.06 -52.87 -94.69
N ALA A 755 -4.97 -53.47 -95.18
CA ALA A 755 -4.05 -52.90 -96.16
C ALA A 755 -3.88 -53.85 -97.34
N ASP A 756 -3.74 -53.31 -98.55
CA ASP A 756 -3.43 -54.10 -99.74
C ASP A 756 -1.91 -54.11 -100.03
N LEU A 757 -1.34 -55.30 -100.26
CA LEU A 757 0.07 -55.54 -100.60
C LEU A 757 0.16 -56.33 -101.92
N THR A 758 0.82 -55.78 -102.94
CA THR A 758 1.00 -56.46 -104.23
C THR A 758 2.42 -57.03 -104.39
N ILE A 759 2.53 -58.32 -104.67
CA ILE A 759 3.77 -59.03 -104.99
C ILE A 759 3.97 -59.05 -106.51
N GLN A 760 5.06 -58.47 -107.00
CA GLN A 760 5.37 -58.34 -108.42
C GLN A 760 6.32 -59.43 -108.95
N ALA A 761 6.34 -59.64 -110.26
CA ALA A 761 7.18 -60.66 -110.92
C ALA A 761 8.52 -60.08 -111.41
N GLN A 762 9.63 -60.80 -111.22
CA GLN A 762 10.93 -60.46 -111.80
C GLN A 762 10.91 -60.60 -113.34
N THR A 763 11.60 -59.70 -114.04
CA THR A 763 11.76 -59.70 -115.50
C THR A 763 13.22 -59.96 -115.93
N GLN A 764 13.40 -60.54 -117.11
CA GLN A 764 14.70 -60.65 -117.80
C GLN A 764 14.61 -59.97 -119.15
N GLU A 765 15.64 -59.21 -119.55
CA GLU A 765 15.78 -58.64 -120.90
C GLU A 765 17.22 -58.76 -121.45
N PRO A 766 17.42 -58.59 -122.78
CA PRO A 766 18.65 -58.98 -123.48
C PRO A 766 19.53 -57.78 -123.93
N SER A 767 20.41 -58.02 -124.89
CA SER A 767 21.49 -57.14 -125.39
C SER A 767 21.05 -55.77 -125.94
N GLY A 768 21.87 -54.73 -125.68
CA GLY A 768 21.87 -53.43 -126.38
C GLY A 768 22.51 -53.47 -127.80
N PRO A 769 23.22 -52.43 -128.31
CA PRO A 769 23.81 -51.26 -127.63
C PRO A 769 23.35 -49.89 -128.22
N ASP A 770 24.03 -48.79 -127.85
CA ASP A 770 24.22 -47.46 -128.50
C ASP A 770 22.99 -46.74 -129.13
N ASP A 771 22.78 -45.42 -128.96
CA ASP A 771 23.77 -44.33 -129.00
C ASP A 771 23.26 -43.02 -128.33
N ASN A 772 24.12 -42.00 -128.24
CA ASN A 772 23.86 -40.61 -127.78
C ASN A 772 23.11 -39.78 -128.89
N PRO A 773 22.69 -38.48 -128.74
CA PRO A 773 23.25 -37.43 -127.88
C PRO A 773 22.30 -36.38 -127.22
N GLY A 774 22.85 -35.62 -126.26
CA GLY A 774 22.30 -34.34 -125.74
C GLY A 774 21.51 -34.47 -124.43
N GLY A 775 21.67 -33.63 -123.41
CA GLY A 775 22.24 -32.27 -123.34
C GLY A 775 21.10 -31.23 -123.21
N THR A 776 21.06 -30.32 -122.23
CA THR A 776 22.09 -29.85 -121.28
C THR A 776 21.50 -29.25 -120.00
N GLY A 777 22.23 -29.37 -118.87
CA GLY A 777 22.38 -28.32 -117.84
C GLY A 777 21.21 -28.05 -116.86
N ASP A 778 21.46 -27.67 -115.60
CA ASP A 778 22.75 -27.61 -114.87
C ASP A 778 22.53 -27.70 -113.34
N SER A 779 23.63 -27.79 -112.59
CA SER A 779 23.81 -27.77 -111.11
C SER A 779 22.70 -27.09 -110.27
N GLY A 780 22.36 -27.51 -109.04
CA GLY A 780 23.11 -28.23 -107.98
C GLY A 780 22.77 -27.57 -106.62
N SER A 781 23.10 -28.05 -105.41
CA SER A 781 23.92 -29.17 -104.96
C SER A 781 23.78 -29.35 -103.41
N LEU A 782 23.83 -30.61 -102.90
CA LEU A 782 24.41 -30.99 -101.57
C LEU A 782 23.70 -30.45 -100.27
N ILE A 783 23.75 -31.06 -99.06
CA ILE A 783 24.20 -32.38 -98.54
C ILE A 783 23.55 -32.69 -97.15
N LEU A 784 23.48 -33.98 -96.77
CA LEU A 784 23.74 -34.68 -95.47
C LEU A 784 23.96 -33.87 -94.13
N ILE A 785 23.82 -34.37 -92.87
CA ILE A 785 23.32 -35.63 -92.21
C ILE A 785 23.51 -35.53 -90.65
N LEU A 786 22.90 -36.42 -89.83
CA LEU A 786 23.17 -36.70 -88.37
C LEU A 786 22.90 -35.56 -87.34
N ALA A 787 22.75 -35.74 -86.01
CA ALA A 787 22.28 -36.88 -85.19
C ALA A 787 21.96 -36.50 -83.70
N LEU A 788 21.24 -37.42 -83.04
CA LEU A 788 20.84 -37.68 -81.62
C LEU A 788 21.84 -37.46 -80.44
N ILE A 789 21.39 -37.84 -79.21
CA ILE A 789 22.13 -38.28 -77.98
C ILE A 789 22.63 -37.15 -77.02
N LEU A 790 22.56 -37.16 -75.66
CA LEU A 790 21.93 -37.92 -74.52
C LEU A 790 21.72 -36.88 -73.35
N LEU A 791 20.92 -36.98 -72.27
CA LEU A 791 20.17 -38.00 -71.50
C LEU A 791 20.89 -38.62 -70.25
N GLY A 792 20.43 -38.29 -69.02
CA GLY A 792 20.72 -38.97 -67.73
C GLY A 792 21.45 -38.13 -66.64
N ALA A 793 21.36 -38.39 -65.31
CA ALA A 793 20.48 -39.29 -64.53
C ALA A 793 20.55 -39.06 -62.98
N CYS A 794 19.43 -39.34 -62.26
CA CYS A 794 19.30 -40.03 -60.96
C CYS A 794 19.72 -39.46 -59.55
N ILE A 795 18.83 -39.73 -58.56
CA ILE A 795 19.07 -40.17 -57.14
C ILE A 795 19.58 -39.13 -56.09
N ILE A 796 19.26 -39.17 -54.77
CA ILE A 796 18.02 -39.48 -53.98
C ILE A 796 18.27 -39.14 -52.47
N SER A 797 17.20 -38.94 -51.67
CA SER A 797 17.09 -39.13 -50.17
C SER A 797 17.56 -38.11 -49.10
N LEU A 798 16.73 -38.07 -48.04
CA LEU A 798 16.97 -37.76 -46.59
C LEU A 798 17.29 -36.30 -46.12
N VAL A 799 17.05 -35.86 -44.87
CA VAL A 799 15.89 -35.94 -43.91
C VAL A 799 16.32 -35.36 -42.53
N ILE A 800 15.50 -34.49 -41.92
CA ILE A 800 15.51 -34.04 -40.48
C ILE A 800 16.81 -33.37 -39.92
N TYR A 801 16.72 -32.10 -39.49
CA TYR A 801 16.79 -31.76 -38.04
C TYR A 801 16.13 -30.41 -37.67
N LYS A 802 15.79 -30.28 -36.39
CA LYS A 802 14.95 -29.26 -35.72
C LYS A 802 15.65 -27.93 -35.35
N SER A 803 14.94 -26.83 -35.67
CA SER A 803 14.44 -25.81 -34.72
C SER A 803 15.28 -24.61 -34.23
N LYS A 804 14.49 -23.56 -33.93
CA LYS A 804 14.57 -22.53 -32.86
C LYS A 804 15.32 -21.20 -33.08
N LYS A 805 14.48 -20.16 -32.93
CA LYS A 805 14.66 -18.85 -32.25
C LYS A 805 15.29 -17.67 -33.01
N GLN A 806 14.49 -16.59 -33.04
CA GLN A 806 14.81 -15.16 -32.81
C GLN A 806 15.87 -14.53 -33.73
N ASN A 807 15.58 -13.40 -34.38
CA ASN A 807 14.74 -12.30 -33.90
C ASN A 807 13.35 -12.19 -34.52
#